data_AF-A0A9P4I5C2-F1
#
_entry.id   AF-A0A9P4I5C2-F1
#
_cell.length_a   1.000
_cell.length_b   1.000
_cell.length_c   1.000
_cell.angle_alpha   90.00
_cell.angle_beta   90.00
_cell.angle_gamma   90.00
#
_symmetry.space_group_name_H-M   'P 1'
#
loop_
_entity.id
_entity.type
_entity.pdbx_description
1 polymer ?
#
loop_
_entity_poly.entity_id
_entity_poly.type
_entity_poly.pdbx_seq_one_letter_code
_entity_poly.pdbx_strand_id
1 'polypeptide(L)'
;MSSFFPEEESEWPAFREWAIVRTSCLVASEITGSDPESQDDSVSGLERGLLEPSQMPVEYFELMEWMMDIDYFLAHPNEKRNPFRLTSSFYFASQPGDRIQPPYRVYEAKSREALEQGKSLGICPNRLWNVVSGSPRLEFDLVGLMTAINNVPARTKFGHKESKSQIAAAAPIIPTTSSGNHTACAPDLCHFAFIDSTGVKILHKCPGQNCTRLDFTPLVTGQPPYIWSIDDAKFTHPGKNKYVAISHVWSDGTGAENGVVNKCMLEYFQDIAVAAGCRALWWDAISILIDPTLRSEAIKNMHTNFSDARCTVVHNQYTVGYPWREDGSPCIALALSPWFTRGWTALELLVSEQVKVIFRHPMDENRYELKDLKTEILASNPVCSRGHWIASTVIRRLCDSKVESLSDVLHILGTRSTSWPRDRLTIASLISGLKPDDKDPEMQAIITQDLIIHFGKVDPKFLLHGGPTEGQGVFSWCPSTLVIGAKPNIPSGFTPSEWLSVHSDGTLTGQFITRVLESQDIERLMPFTTHPSGSWKVQCALNNWQQCMLIWPEANDGLIGTPAILVTVLGLDILTIDTGNKSVLRPRAFLDCRMEGLCYGQQGSERACVRLGKKIDNPSAQSAKDLYDQWQQRDMDCIYDMRE
;
A
#
# COMPACT_ATOMS: atom_id res chain seq x y z
N MET A 1 5.62 -46.96 -3.64
CA MET A 1 4.38 -46.41 -3.05
C MET A 1 3.45 -45.89 -4.15
N SER A 2 3.13 -46.71 -5.16
CA SER A 2 2.34 -46.33 -6.34
C SER A 2 0.92 -46.91 -6.32
N SER A 3 0.44 -47.36 -5.16
CA SER A 3 -0.83 -48.08 -5.03
C SER A 3 -1.82 -47.40 -4.07
N PHE A 4 -1.63 -46.12 -3.76
CA PHE A 4 -2.46 -45.39 -2.79
C PHE A 4 -3.37 -44.31 -3.39
N PHE A 5 -3.34 -44.07 -4.70
CA PHE A 5 -4.25 -43.12 -5.34
C PHE A 5 -5.13 -43.85 -6.36
N PRO A 6 -6.46 -43.97 -6.10
CA PRO A 6 -7.41 -44.45 -7.09
C PRO A 6 -7.52 -43.43 -8.24
N GLU A 7 -7.63 -43.92 -9.48
CA GLU A 7 -7.82 -43.12 -10.70
C GLU A 7 -9.25 -42.58 -10.91
N GLU A 8 -10.16 -42.76 -9.94
CA GLU A 8 -11.50 -42.20 -9.99
C GLU A 8 -11.62 -40.99 -9.07
N GLU A 9 -12.42 -40.00 -9.50
CA GLU A 9 -12.75 -38.70 -8.87
C GLU A 9 -13.18 -38.84 -7.39
N SER A 10 -12.27 -39.22 -6.50
CA SER A 10 -12.52 -39.29 -5.07
C SER A 10 -12.38 -37.88 -4.51
N GLU A 11 -13.48 -37.37 -3.99
CA GLU A 11 -13.65 -36.06 -3.39
C GLU A 11 -12.49 -35.67 -2.44
N TRP A 12 -11.77 -34.61 -2.84
CA TRP A 12 -10.73 -33.88 -2.09
C TRP A 12 -11.06 -33.43 -0.64
N PRO A 13 -12.32 -33.37 -0.16
CA PRO A 13 -12.64 -33.32 1.27
C PRO A 13 -11.75 -34.21 2.16
N ALA A 14 -11.45 -35.44 1.73
CA ALA A 14 -10.62 -36.37 2.49
C ALA A 14 -9.16 -35.88 2.67
N PHE A 15 -8.59 -35.19 1.67
CA PHE A 15 -7.22 -34.67 1.77
C PHE A 15 -7.13 -33.42 2.64
N ARG A 16 -8.11 -32.51 2.56
CA ARG A 16 -8.19 -31.36 3.48
C ARG A 16 -8.38 -31.81 4.92
N GLU A 17 -9.25 -32.79 5.17
CA GLU A 17 -9.44 -33.37 6.49
C GLU A 17 -8.18 -34.08 6.99
N TRP A 18 -7.49 -34.83 6.12
CA TRP A 18 -6.19 -35.42 6.43
C TRP A 18 -5.13 -34.37 6.80
N ALA A 19 -5.04 -33.28 6.03
CA ALA A 19 -4.10 -32.18 6.29
C ALA A 19 -4.41 -31.51 7.64
N ILE A 20 -5.69 -31.21 7.91
CA ILE A 20 -6.14 -30.68 9.20
C ILE A 20 -5.75 -31.61 10.36
N VAL A 21 -6.03 -32.92 10.23
CA VAL A 21 -5.69 -33.91 11.26
C VAL A 21 -4.18 -33.97 11.46
N ARG A 22 -3.39 -33.95 10.39
CA ARG A 22 -1.93 -34.03 10.46
C ARG A 22 -1.31 -32.77 11.07
N THR A 23 -1.73 -31.58 10.66
CA THR A 23 -1.29 -30.33 11.29
C THR A 23 -1.70 -30.28 12.75
N SER A 24 -2.90 -30.77 13.10
CA SER A 24 -3.34 -30.90 14.49
C SER A 24 -2.47 -31.89 15.30
N CYS A 25 -2.01 -32.98 14.67
CA CYS A 25 -1.08 -33.93 15.30
C CYS A 25 0.33 -33.34 15.49
N LEU A 26 0.82 -32.53 14.55
CA LEU A 26 2.09 -31.80 14.68
C LEU A 26 2.03 -30.82 15.87
N VAL A 27 0.96 -30.03 15.96
CA VAL A 27 0.68 -29.13 17.10
C VAL A 27 0.66 -29.89 18.43
N ALA A 28 0.02 -31.05 18.47
CA ALA A 28 -0.03 -31.87 19.67
C ALA A 28 1.36 -32.41 20.06
N SER A 29 2.24 -32.69 19.10
CA SER A 29 3.60 -33.17 19.35
C SER A 29 4.52 -32.08 19.93
N GLU A 30 4.42 -30.84 19.45
CA GLU A 30 5.15 -29.69 19.99
C GLU A 30 4.69 -29.33 21.41
N ILE A 31 3.37 -29.32 21.65
CA ILE A 31 2.81 -29.03 22.98
C ILE A 31 3.24 -30.09 24.02
N THR A 32 3.46 -31.33 23.59
CA THR A 32 3.85 -32.43 24.46
C THR A 32 5.37 -32.56 24.65
N GLY A 33 6.17 -31.69 24.03
CA GLY A 33 7.63 -31.71 24.15
C GLY A 33 8.29 -32.89 23.44
N SER A 34 7.63 -33.43 22.41
CA SER A 34 8.21 -34.48 21.55
C SER A 34 9.17 -33.85 20.56
N ASP A 35 10.36 -34.43 20.39
CA ASP A 35 11.48 -33.85 19.64
C ASP A 35 11.15 -33.62 18.13
N PRO A 36 11.12 -32.36 17.64
CA PRO A 36 10.76 -32.04 16.25
C PRO A 36 11.83 -32.43 15.22
N GLU A 37 13.08 -32.64 15.62
CA GLU A 37 14.23 -32.80 14.71
C GLU A 37 14.16 -34.06 13.81
N SER A 38 13.19 -34.96 14.03
CA SER A 38 13.00 -36.15 13.19
C SER A 38 11.91 -36.01 12.11
N GLN A 39 11.28 -34.84 11.93
CA GLN A 39 10.15 -34.65 11.00
C GLN A 39 10.35 -33.59 9.91
N ASP A 40 11.55 -33.02 9.78
CA ASP A 40 11.92 -31.99 8.79
C ASP A 40 11.92 -32.50 7.32
N ASP A 41 11.72 -33.81 7.12
CA ASP A 41 11.76 -34.46 5.79
C ASP A 41 10.40 -34.52 5.04
N SER A 42 9.31 -33.98 5.57
CA SER A 42 7.97 -34.38 5.12
C SER A 42 7.22 -33.46 4.14
N VAL A 43 7.43 -32.14 4.14
CA VAL A 43 6.89 -31.24 3.09
C VAL A 43 7.68 -31.45 1.80
N SER A 44 9.00 -31.48 1.90
CA SER A 44 9.91 -31.82 0.79
C SER A 44 9.73 -33.26 0.28
N GLY A 45 9.21 -34.16 1.11
CA GLY A 45 8.85 -35.53 0.73
C GLY A 45 7.59 -35.63 -0.12
N LEU A 46 6.62 -34.70 0.04
CA LEU A 46 5.43 -34.61 -0.81
C LEU A 46 5.80 -34.09 -2.21
N GLU A 47 6.76 -33.16 -2.29
CA GLU A 47 7.24 -32.55 -3.54
C GLU A 47 7.89 -33.54 -4.50
N ARG A 48 8.55 -34.59 -3.99
CA ARG A 48 9.33 -35.53 -4.81
C ARG A 48 8.52 -36.63 -5.51
N GLY A 49 7.22 -36.75 -5.23
CA GLY A 49 6.39 -37.86 -5.69
C GLY A 49 5.22 -37.50 -6.62
N LEU A 50 5.04 -36.23 -6.98
CA LEU A 50 3.81 -35.75 -7.61
C LEU A 50 4.01 -35.30 -9.07
N LEU A 51 2.89 -35.23 -9.80
CA LEU A 51 2.74 -34.78 -11.19
C LEU A 51 3.58 -33.52 -11.48
N GLU A 52 3.92 -33.27 -12.75
CA GLU A 52 4.57 -32.00 -13.11
C GLU A 52 3.73 -30.82 -12.57
N PRO A 53 4.33 -29.78 -11.96
CA PRO A 53 3.60 -28.64 -11.37
C PRO A 53 2.59 -27.97 -12.31
N SER A 54 2.82 -28.07 -13.62
CA SER A 54 1.93 -27.59 -14.69
C SER A 54 0.60 -28.34 -14.80
N GLN A 55 0.50 -29.54 -14.21
CA GLN A 55 -0.66 -30.43 -14.24
C GLN A 55 -1.45 -30.42 -12.91
N MET A 56 -0.95 -29.74 -11.88
CA MET A 56 -1.62 -29.65 -10.59
C MET A 56 -2.77 -28.62 -10.63
N PRO A 57 -3.91 -28.89 -9.96
CA PRO A 57 -5.02 -27.94 -9.85
C PRO A 57 -4.66 -26.76 -8.92
N VAL A 58 -5.27 -25.59 -9.13
CA VAL A 58 -5.04 -24.39 -8.27
C VAL A 58 -5.37 -24.66 -6.81
N GLU A 59 -6.38 -25.49 -6.56
CA GLU A 59 -6.84 -25.88 -5.23
C GLU A 59 -5.73 -26.57 -4.40
N TYR A 60 -4.80 -27.27 -5.06
CA TYR A 60 -3.63 -27.87 -4.41
C TYR A 60 -2.66 -26.77 -3.92
N PHE A 61 -2.36 -25.78 -4.75
CA PHE A 61 -1.48 -24.67 -4.38
C PHE A 61 -2.10 -23.82 -3.27
N GLU A 62 -3.40 -23.53 -3.33
CA GLU A 62 -4.09 -22.82 -2.24
C GLU A 62 -4.04 -23.58 -0.91
N LEU A 63 -4.09 -24.92 -0.95
CA LEU A 63 -3.98 -25.75 0.24
C LEU A 63 -2.55 -25.77 0.81
N MET A 64 -1.53 -25.89 -0.05
CA MET A 64 -0.13 -25.81 0.39
C MET A 64 0.18 -24.47 1.04
N GLU A 65 -0.28 -23.37 0.45
CA GLU A 65 -0.13 -22.03 1.01
C GLU A 65 -0.82 -21.87 2.36
N TRP A 66 -2.03 -22.43 2.48
CA TRP A 66 -2.74 -22.43 3.75
C TRP A 66 -2.02 -23.22 4.83
N MET A 67 -1.44 -24.38 4.48
CA MET A 67 -0.62 -25.17 5.41
C MET A 67 0.63 -24.40 5.85
N MET A 68 1.34 -23.75 4.91
CA MET A 68 2.50 -22.92 5.24
C MET A 68 2.15 -21.76 6.17
N ASP A 69 1.02 -21.09 5.95
CA ASP A 69 0.55 -20.03 6.85
C ASP A 69 0.28 -20.57 8.27
N ILE A 70 -0.31 -21.77 8.39
CA ILE A 70 -0.56 -22.41 9.69
C ILE A 70 0.74 -22.81 10.37
N ASP A 71 1.61 -23.56 9.69
CA ASP A 71 2.87 -24.05 10.25
C ASP A 71 3.72 -22.87 10.73
N TYR A 72 3.76 -21.78 9.95
CA TYR A 72 4.43 -20.56 10.36
C TYR A 72 3.82 -19.92 11.62
N PHE A 73 2.49 -19.78 11.67
CA PHE A 73 1.79 -19.23 12.83
C PHE A 73 2.05 -20.03 14.10
N LEU A 74 2.14 -21.36 13.99
CA LEU A 74 2.44 -22.27 15.09
C LEU A 74 3.89 -22.18 15.55
N ALA A 75 4.84 -22.06 14.62
CA ALA A 75 6.26 -21.91 14.92
C ALA A 75 6.59 -20.55 15.58
N HIS A 76 5.76 -19.51 15.36
CA HIS A 76 6.02 -18.14 15.82
C HIS A 76 4.86 -17.54 16.64
N PRO A 77 4.38 -18.20 17.72
CA PRO A 77 3.14 -17.81 18.41
C PRO A 77 3.25 -16.46 19.14
N ASN A 78 4.47 -16.00 19.40
CA ASN A 78 4.76 -14.73 20.07
C ASN A 78 5.20 -13.61 19.11
N GLU A 79 5.47 -13.91 17.83
CA GLU A 79 5.75 -12.85 16.86
C GLU A 79 4.43 -12.17 16.48
N LYS A 80 4.14 -11.04 17.13
CA LYS A 80 3.15 -10.06 16.64
C LYS A 80 3.58 -9.40 15.32
N ARG A 81 4.59 -9.94 14.62
CA ARG A 81 5.17 -9.33 13.42
C ARG A 81 4.22 -9.48 12.25
N ASN A 82 4.24 -8.45 11.41
CA ASN A 82 3.45 -8.34 10.20
C ASN A 82 3.68 -9.59 9.32
N PRO A 83 2.65 -10.44 9.07
CA PRO A 83 2.77 -11.66 8.26
C PRO A 83 3.38 -11.39 6.87
N PHE A 84 3.30 -10.15 6.38
CA PHE A 84 3.92 -9.71 5.14
C PHE A 84 5.45 -9.79 5.09
N ARG A 85 6.17 -9.56 6.20
CA ARG A 85 7.65 -9.67 6.17
C ARG A 85 8.08 -11.12 5.93
N LEU A 86 7.18 -12.09 6.12
CA LEU A 86 7.51 -13.51 6.11
C LEU A 86 6.84 -14.30 5.01
N THR A 87 5.64 -13.95 4.55
CA THR A 87 5.15 -14.47 3.26
C THR A 87 6.03 -13.97 2.13
N SER A 88 6.49 -12.72 2.20
CA SER A 88 7.57 -12.28 1.33
C SER A 88 8.85 -13.10 1.60
N SER A 89 9.29 -13.35 2.84
CA SER A 89 10.47 -14.18 3.07
C SER A 89 10.31 -15.68 2.72
N PHE A 90 9.13 -16.27 2.61
CA PHE A 90 8.99 -17.65 2.12
C PHE A 90 8.89 -17.69 0.59
N TYR A 91 8.36 -16.63 -0.02
CA TYR A 91 8.48 -16.39 -1.46
C TYR A 91 9.88 -15.90 -1.89
N PHE A 92 10.70 -15.36 -0.96
CA PHE A 92 11.99 -14.70 -1.25
C PHE A 92 13.22 -15.25 -0.48
N ALA A 93 13.04 -16.09 0.53
CA ALA A 93 14.12 -16.61 1.38
C ALA A 93 14.01 -18.13 1.57
N SER A 94 14.32 -18.84 0.50
CA SER A 94 15.35 -19.88 0.54
C SER A 94 15.98 -19.89 -0.86
N GLN A 95 17.15 -20.49 -1.00
CA GLN A 95 18.15 -20.23 -2.04
C GLN A 95 17.61 -20.09 -3.49
N PRO A 96 18.29 -19.30 -4.36
CA PRO A 96 17.93 -19.17 -5.77
C PRO A 96 18.10 -20.54 -6.47
N GLY A 97 17.02 -21.32 -6.51
CA GLY A 97 17.01 -22.67 -7.09
C GLY A 97 15.76 -23.49 -6.76
N ASP A 98 15.18 -23.32 -5.56
CA ASP A 98 14.11 -24.21 -5.04
C ASP A 98 12.70 -23.58 -5.06
N ARG A 99 12.49 -22.50 -5.82
CA ARG A 99 11.21 -21.77 -5.84
C ARG A 99 10.14 -22.52 -6.63
N ILE A 100 9.19 -23.17 -5.96
CA ILE A 100 7.91 -23.57 -6.57
C ILE A 100 6.98 -22.34 -6.57
N GLN A 101 7.25 -21.36 -7.43
CA GLN A 101 6.15 -20.45 -7.77
C GLN A 101 5.10 -21.27 -8.51
N PRO A 102 3.82 -21.23 -8.10
CA PRO A 102 2.79 -21.91 -8.86
C PRO A 102 2.88 -21.42 -10.31
N PRO A 103 2.88 -22.32 -11.32
CA PRO A 103 3.12 -21.89 -12.68
C PRO A 103 2.04 -20.88 -13.06
N TYR A 104 2.44 -19.69 -13.49
CA TYR A 104 1.52 -18.58 -13.82
C TYR A 104 0.35 -19.04 -14.71
N ARG A 105 0.64 -19.96 -15.64
CA ARG A 105 -0.35 -20.60 -16.53
C ARG A 105 -1.50 -21.29 -15.81
N VAL A 106 -1.25 -21.90 -14.64
CA VAL A 106 -2.25 -22.62 -13.83
C VAL A 106 -3.21 -21.60 -13.19
N TYR A 107 -2.70 -20.49 -12.70
CA TYR A 107 -3.51 -19.42 -12.09
C TYR A 107 -4.22 -18.54 -13.13
N GLU A 108 -3.65 -18.35 -14.31
CA GLU A 108 -4.22 -17.45 -15.34
C GLU A 108 -5.70 -17.76 -15.64
N ALA A 109 -6.03 -19.04 -15.85
CA ALA A 109 -7.40 -19.46 -16.17
C ALA A 109 -8.37 -19.21 -15.01
N LYS A 110 -7.98 -19.57 -13.77
CA LYS A 110 -8.80 -19.38 -12.57
C LYS A 110 -8.92 -17.91 -12.17
N SER A 111 -7.87 -17.12 -12.35
CA SER A 111 -7.90 -15.68 -12.13
C SER A 111 -8.87 -14.99 -13.10
N ARG A 112 -8.90 -15.40 -14.38
CA ARG A 112 -9.88 -14.91 -15.35
C ARG A 112 -11.32 -15.27 -14.95
N GLU A 113 -11.54 -16.50 -14.52
CA GLU A 113 -12.84 -16.95 -13.99
C GLU A 113 -13.27 -16.11 -12.77
N ALA A 114 -12.36 -15.91 -11.82
CA ALA A 114 -12.58 -15.11 -10.62
C ALA A 114 -12.95 -13.65 -10.94
N LEU A 115 -12.30 -13.03 -11.93
CA LEU A 115 -12.64 -11.69 -12.40
C LEU A 115 -14.05 -11.60 -13.01
N GLU A 116 -14.42 -12.56 -13.86
CA GLU A 116 -15.76 -12.60 -14.46
C GLU A 116 -16.85 -12.86 -13.39
N GLN A 117 -16.57 -13.70 -12.41
CA GLN A 117 -17.44 -13.88 -11.25
C GLN A 117 -17.60 -12.57 -10.47
N GLY A 118 -16.51 -11.87 -10.15
CA GLY A 118 -16.56 -10.58 -9.46
C GLY A 118 -17.39 -9.54 -10.21
N LYS A 119 -17.23 -9.48 -11.54
CA LYS A 119 -18.03 -8.64 -12.42
C LYS A 119 -19.51 -9.02 -12.41
N SER A 120 -19.84 -10.31 -12.43
CA SER A 120 -21.22 -10.81 -12.35
C SER A 120 -21.90 -10.44 -11.02
N LEU A 121 -21.14 -10.34 -9.94
CA LEU A 121 -21.60 -9.90 -8.63
C LEU A 121 -21.65 -8.36 -8.49
N GLY A 122 -21.19 -7.61 -9.50
CA GLY A 122 -21.14 -6.16 -9.49
C GLY A 122 -20.06 -5.58 -8.57
N ILE A 123 -19.02 -6.36 -8.25
CA ILE A 123 -17.89 -5.88 -7.43
C ILE A 123 -17.08 -4.88 -8.27
N CYS A 124 -16.73 -3.74 -7.69
CA CYS A 124 -15.92 -2.73 -8.36
C CYS A 124 -14.51 -3.30 -8.66
N PRO A 125 -14.09 -3.36 -9.94
CA PRO A 125 -12.76 -3.87 -10.31
C PRO A 125 -11.63 -3.16 -9.58
N ASN A 126 -11.70 -1.84 -9.42
CA ASN A 126 -10.68 -1.07 -8.70
C ASN A 126 -10.55 -1.50 -7.24
N ARG A 127 -11.66 -1.72 -6.53
CA ARG A 127 -11.61 -2.14 -5.12
C ARG A 127 -11.07 -3.54 -4.97
N LEU A 128 -11.46 -4.44 -5.87
CA LEU A 128 -10.95 -5.81 -5.91
C LEU A 128 -9.42 -5.80 -6.11
N TRP A 129 -8.93 -5.09 -7.13
CA TRP A 129 -7.50 -4.97 -7.40
C TRP A 129 -6.72 -4.23 -6.31
N ASN A 130 -7.34 -3.29 -5.59
CA ASN A 130 -6.70 -2.64 -4.44
C ASN A 130 -6.46 -3.62 -3.28
N VAL A 131 -7.42 -4.51 -3.00
CA VAL A 131 -7.24 -5.56 -1.97
C VAL A 131 -6.19 -6.57 -2.42
N VAL A 132 -6.26 -7.03 -3.67
CA VAL A 132 -5.32 -7.98 -4.28
C VAL A 132 -3.90 -7.41 -4.30
N SER A 133 -3.71 -6.16 -4.74
CA SER A 133 -2.38 -5.50 -4.77
C SER A 133 -1.83 -5.23 -3.36
N GLY A 134 -2.71 -5.12 -2.37
CA GLY A 134 -2.33 -5.00 -0.96
C GLY A 134 -2.08 -6.35 -0.27
N SER A 135 -2.36 -7.48 -0.95
CA SER A 135 -2.27 -8.83 -0.39
C SER A 135 -0.88 -9.44 -0.57
N PRO A 136 -0.49 -10.40 0.29
CA PRO A 136 0.84 -11.03 0.24
C PRO A 136 1.23 -11.64 -1.10
N ARG A 137 0.29 -12.32 -1.77
CA ARG A 137 0.54 -13.07 -3.00
C ARG A 137 0.02 -12.34 -4.24
N LEU A 138 -0.29 -11.05 -4.12
CA LEU A 138 -0.73 -10.20 -5.24
C LEU A 138 -1.88 -10.87 -6.01
N GLU A 139 -1.77 -10.99 -7.34
CA GLU A 139 -2.79 -11.58 -8.21
C GLU A 139 -3.18 -13.02 -7.86
N PHE A 140 -2.34 -13.80 -7.18
CA PHE A 140 -2.65 -15.19 -6.83
C PHE A 140 -3.72 -15.27 -5.74
N ASP A 141 -3.80 -14.28 -4.84
CA ASP A 141 -4.80 -14.21 -3.78
C ASP A 141 -6.22 -13.86 -4.30
N LEU A 142 -6.35 -13.48 -5.58
CA LEU A 142 -7.65 -13.22 -6.20
C LEU A 142 -8.57 -14.45 -6.16
N VAL A 143 -8.04 -15.64 -6.43
CA VAL A 143 -8.81 -16.89 -6.47
C VAL A 143 -9.33 -17.23 -5.06
N GLY A 144 -8.46 -17.17 -4.05
CA GLY A 144 -8.83 -17.41 -2.65
C GLY A 144 -9.89 -16.43 -2.14
N LEU A 145 -9.78 -15.14 -2.52
CA LEU A 145 -10.74 -14.10 -2.18
C LEU A 145 -12.12 -14.36 -2.82
N MET A 146 -12.16 -14.65 -4.13
CA MET A 146 -13.42 -14.88 -4.84
C MET A 146 -14.10 -16.18 -4.43
N THR A 147 -13.35 -17.24 -4.13
CA THR A 147 -13.89 -18.48 -3.56
C THR A 147 -14.63 -18.22 -2.24
N ALA A 148 -14.03 -17.44 -1.33
CA ALA A 148 -14.67 -17.06 -0.07
C ALA A 148 -15.94 -16.24 -0.30
N ILE A 149 -15.91 -15.29 -1.24
CA ILE A 149 -17.06 -14.47 -1.63
C ILE A 149 -18.20 -15.32 -2.20
N ASN A 150 -17.91 -16.31 -3.05
CA ASN A 150 -18.94 -17.13 -3.69
C ASN A 150 -19.65 -18.07 -2.72
N ASN A 151 -18.96 -18.47 -1.66
CA ASN A 151 -19.46 -19.42 -0.66
C ASN A 151 -20.33 -18.76 0.43
N VAL A 152 -20.44 -17.44 0.47
CA VAL A 152 -21.27 -16.75 1.47
C VAL A 152 -22.69 -16.48 0.95
N PRO A 153 -23.74 -16.64 1.79
CA PRO A 153 -25.13 -16.39 1.38
C PRO A 153 -25.38 -14.95 0.91
N ALA A 154 -24.67 -13.99 1.51
CA ALA A 154 -24.82 -12.56 1.23
C ALA A 154 -23.96 -12.07 0.04
N ARG A 155 -23.45 -12.96 -0.83
CA ARG A 155 -22.48 -12.60 -1.89
C ARG A 155 -22.91 -11.46 -2.81
N THR A 156 -24.20 -11.30 -3.08
CA THR A 156 -24.72 -10.20 -3.91
C THR A 156 -24.65 -8.82 -3.23
N LYS A 157 -24.38 -8.78 -1.91
CA LYS A 157 -24.17 -7.56 -1.13
C LYS A 157 -22.74 -7.02 -1.26
N PHE A 158 -21.79 -7.80 -1.80
CA PHE A 158 -20.47 -7.26 -2.16
C PHE A 158 -20.53 -6.35 -3.40
N GLY A 159 -21.59 -6.47 -4.19
CA GLY A 159 -21.83 -5.60 -5.33
C GLY A 159 -21.90 -4.13 -4.92
N HIS A 160 -21.34 -3.28 -5.74
CA HIS A 160 -21.28 -1.86 -5.47
C HIS A 160 -22.59 -1.16 -5.85
N LYS A 161 -23.44 -0.88 -4.84
CA LYS A 161 -24.68 -0.12 -5.01
C LYS A 161 -24.50 1.28 -4.47
N GLU A 162 -24.45 2.26 -5.34
CA GLU A 162 -24.42 3.67 -4.96
C GLU A 162 -25.86 4.16 -4.71
N SER A 163 -26.05 5.00 -3.70
CA SER A 163 -27.31 5.65 -3.41
C SER A 163 -27.74 6.58 -4.54
N LYS A 164 -29.05 6.82 -4.69
CA LYS A 164 -29.59 7.75 -5.69
C LYS A 164 -29.01 9.17 -5.56
N SER A 165 -28.68 9.60 -4.35
CA SER A 165 -28.03 10.89 -4.08
C SER A 165 -26.58 10.93 -4.58
N GLN A 166 -25.82 9.83 -4.43
CA GLN A 166 -24.48 9.69 -4.99
C GLN A 166 -24.52 9.70 -6.52
N ILE A 167 -25.48 9.00 -7.11
CA ILE A 167 -25.68 8.97 -8.57
C ILE A 167 -26.04 10.35 -9.10
N ALA A 168 -26.91 11.11 -8.42
CA ALA A 168 -27.26 12.46 -8.85
C ALA A 168 -26.07 13.43 -8.84
N ALA A 169 -25.19 13.34 -7.84
CA ALA A 169 -23.94 14.11 -7.81
C ALA A 169 -22.96 13.68 -8.92
N ALA A 170 -22.98 12.39 -9.29
CA ALA A 170 -22.13 11.80 -10.34
C ALA A 170 -22.69 11.94 -11.77
N ALA A 171 -23.99 12.25 -11.90
CA ALA A 171 -24.77 12.12 -13.13
C ALA A 171 -24.23 12.88 -14.35
N PRO A 172 -23.56 14.05 -14.23
CA PRO A 172 -22.96 14.70 -15.38
C PRO A 172 -21.73 13.97 -15.95
N ILE A 173 -21.14 13.04 -15.18
CA ILE A 173 -19.78 12.53 -15.42
C ILE A 173 -19.77 11.02 -15.72
N ILE A 174 -20.73 10.23 -15.20
CA ILE A 174 -20.66 8.76 -15.27
C ILE A 174 -22.00 8.16 -15.77
N PRO A 175 -21.98 7.34 -16.85
CA PRO A 175 -23.13 6.53 -17.23
C PRO A 175 -23.47 5.56 -16.10
N THR A 176 -24.62 5.74 -15.46
CA THR A 176 -25.12 4.83 -14.43
C THR A 176 -26.26 3.98 -15.00
N THR A 177 -26.29 2.70 -14.62
CA THR A 177 -27.43 1.85 -14.97
C THR A 177 -28.59 2.12 -14.02
N SER A 178 -29.82 1.78 -14.43
CA SER A 178 -31.03 1.86 -13.59
C SER A 178 -30.93 1.07 -12.27
N SER A 179 -29.95 0.18 -12.14
CA SER A 179 -29.66 -0.62 -10.93
C SER A 179 -28.81 0.10 -9.87
N GLY A 180 -28.26 1.29 -10.16
CA GLY A 180 -27.36 2.03 -9.27
C GLY A 180 -25.93 1.49 -9.20
N ASN A 181 -25.61 0.50 -10.03
CA ASN A 181 -24.23 0.05 -10.26
C ASN A 181 -23.60 0.91 -11.37
N HIS A 182 -22.38 1.38 -11.15
CA HIS A 182 -21.57 1.95 -12.22
C HIS A 182 -20.74 0.85 -12.88
N THR A 183 -20.95 0.66 -14.18
CA THR A 183 -20.35 -0.43 -14.96
C THR A 183 -19.02 -0.03 -15.61
N ALA A 184 -18.62 1.24 -15.49
CA ALA A 184 -17.46 1.82 -16.19
C ALA A 184 -16.18 1.90 -15.32
N CYS A 185 -16.06 1.09 -14.27
CA CYS A 185 -14.83 1.03 -13.48
C CYS A 185 -13.75 0.19 -14.17
N ALA A 186 -12.51 0.65 -14.04
CA ALA A 186 -11.32 -0.08 -14.46
C ALA A 186 -10.49 -0.53 -13.23
N PRO A 187 -9.55 -1.48 -13.38
CA PRO A 187 -8.64 -1.87 -12.30
C PRO A 187 -7.93 -0.69 -11.62
N ASP A 188 -7.50 0.31 -12.39
CA ASP A 188 -6.76 1.46 -11.85
C ASP A 188 -7.64 2.68 -11.53
N LEU A 189 -8.93 2.66 -11.87
CA LEU A 189 -9.78 3.84 -11.75
C LEU A 189 -11.23 3.51 -11.36
N CYS A 190 -11.64 4.10 -10.24
CA CYS A 190 -13.04 4.22 -9.84
C CYS A 190 -13.45 5.68 -9.79
N HIS A 191 -14.16 6.16 -10.81
CA HIS A 191 -14.58 7.57 -10.90
C HIS A 191 -15.36 8.04 -9.65
N PHE A 192 -16.17 7.16 -9.04
CA PHE A 192 -16.90 7.48 -7.81
C PHE A 192 -15.98 7.76 -6.62
N ALA A 193 -14.81 7.13 -6.56
CA ALA A 193 -13.83 7.38 -5.52
C ALA A 193 -13.19 8.79 -5.61
N PHE A 194 -13.31 9.45 -6.77
CA PHE A 194 -12.78 10.79 -7.03
C PHE A 194 -13.85 11.90 -7.03
N ILE A 195 -15.13 11.57 -6.83
CA ILE A 195 -16.20 12.57 -6.83
C ILE A 195 -16.03 13.53 -5.65
N ASP A 196 -16.13 14.83 -5.95
CA ASP A 196 -16.30 15.85 -4.92
C ASP A 196 -17.67 15.65 -4.24
N SER A 197 -17.61 15.31 -2.96
CA SER A 197 -18.79 14.97 -2.17
C SER A 197 -19.39 16.17 -1.43
N THR A 198 -18.85 17.38 -1.61
CA THR A 198 -19.33 18.60 -0.94
C THR A 198 -20.78 18.96 -1.28
N GLY A 199 -21.24 18.60 -2.49
CA GLY A 199 -22.62 18.84 -2.95
C GLY A 199 -23.59 17.67 -2.72
N VAL A 200 -23.18 16.58 -2.05
CA VAL A 200 -24.06 15.43 -1.83
C VAL A 200 -25.13 15.77 -0.81
N LYS A 201 -26.40 15.45 -1.14
CA LYS A 201 -27.53 15.64 -0.22
C LYS A 201 -27.25 14.93 1.10
N ILE A 202 -27.34 15.67 2.21
CA ILE A 202 -27.14 15.14 3.55
C ILE A 202 -28.19 14.06 3.85
N LEU A 203 -27.71 12.92 4.34
CA LEU A 203 -28.50 11.75 4.69
C LEU A 203 -29.44 12.06 5.86
N HIS A 204 -30.65 11.54 5.78
CA HIS A 204 -31.56 11.49 6.93
C HIS A 204 -31.57 10.08 7.51
N LYS A 205 -31.53 10.00 8.85
CA LYS A 205 -31.78 8.76 9.60
C LYS A 205 -33.23 8.69 10.11
N CYS A 206 -33.99 9.78 10.02
CA CYS A 206 -35.41 9.79 10.35
C CYS A 206 -36.28 9.32 9.16
N PRO A 207 -37.37 8.57 9.40
CA PRO A 207 -38.25 8.07 8.33
C PRO A 207 -38.87 9.20 7.47
N GLY A 208 -39.20 10.34 8.07
CA GLY A 208 -39.88 11.45 7.40
C GLY A 208 -38.97 12.35 6.55
N GLN A 209 -37.65 12.20 6.62
CA GLN A 209 -36.66 13.03 5.91
C GLN A 209 -36.89 14.55 6.01
N ASN A 210 -37.47 15.01 7.12
CA ASN A 210 -37.92 16.39 7.32
C ASN A 210 -37.54 16.93 8.70
N CYS A 211 -36.52 16.35 9.34
CA CYS A 211 -36.03 16.85 10.62
C CYS A 211 -35.39 18.24 10.47
N THR A 212 -35.32 18.98 11.57
CA THR A 212 -34.64 20.26 11.65
C THR A 212 -33.17 20.13 11.23
N ARG A 213 -32.66 21.17 10.58
CA ARG A 213 -31.24 21.35 10.27
C ARG A 213 -30.56 22.15 11.38
N LEU A 214 -29.35 21.74 11.76
CA LEU A 214 -28.55 22.38 12.80
C LEU A 214 -27.34 23.05 12.15
N ASP A 215 -27.10 24.32 12.49
CA ASP A 215 -25.97 25.12 11.99
C ASP A 215 -24.90 25.27 13.07
N PHE A 216 -23.70 24.78 12.78
CA PHE A 216 -22.55 24.81 13.69
C PHE A 216 -21.57 25.95 13.42
N THR A 217 -21.78 26.73 12.36
CA THR A 217 -20.93 27.86 11.97
C THR A 217 -20.77 28.93 13.06
N PRO A 218 -21.83 29.39 13.76
CA PRO A 218 -21.71 30.47 14.72
C PRO A 218 -21.24 30.03 16.12
N LEU A 219 -21.06 28.73 16.36
CA LEU A 219 -20.95 28.17 17.72
C LEU A 219 -19.52 28.06 18.25
N VAL A 220 -18.51 28.48 17.50
CA VAL A 220 -17.12 28.13 17.81
C VAL A 220 -16.23 29.35 17.98
N THR A 221 -15.65 29.49 19.18
CA THR A 221 -14.61 30.47 19.53
C THR A 221 -13.41 29.70 20.13
N GLY A 222 -12.17 30.09 19.78
CA GLY A 222 -10.94 29.42 20.25
C GLY A 222 -10.25 28.56 19.18
N GLN A 223 -9.20 27.81 19.55
CA GLN A 223 -8.41 26.97 18.63
C GLN A 223 -8.91 25.51 18.61
N PRO A 224 -8.85 24.81 17.46
CA PRO A 224 -9.19 23.39 17.36
C PRO A 224 -8.30 22.51 18.26
N PRO A 225 -8.72 21.29 18.60
CA PRO A 225 -9.91 20.61 18.08
C PRO A 225 -11.19 20.90 18.86
N TYR A 226 -12.32 20.82 18.14
CA TYR A 226 -13.66 21.04 18.69
C TYR A 226 -14.40 19.71 18.83
N ILE A 227 -14.67 19.32 20.08
CA ILE A 227 -15.34 18.07 20.43
C ILE A 227 -16.76 18.39 20.90
N TRP A 228 -17.76 17.72 20.33
CA TRP A 228 -19.16 17.92 20.69
C TRP A 228 -19.51 17.14 21.97
N SER A 229 -19.86 17.86 23.05
CA SER A 229 -20.40 17.26 24.28
C SER A 229 -21.87 16.93 24.09
N ILE A 230 -22.24 15.67 24.32
CA ILE A 230 -23.63 15.20 24.20
C ILE A 230 -24.47 15.77 25.35
N ASP A 231 -23.91 15.76 26.56
CA ASP A 231 -24.65 16.15 27.77
C ASP A 231 -24.88 17.67 27.83
N ASP A 232 -23.89 18.47 27.40
CA ASP A 232 -23.97 19.93 27.41
C ASP A 232 -24.53 20.54 26.12
N ALA A 233 -24.62 19.75 25.04
CA ALA A 233 -24.93 20.22 23.69
C ALA A 233 -24.09 21.45 23.26
N LYS A 234 -22.77 21.39 23.50
CA LYS A 234 -21.81 22.45 23.16
C LYS A 234 -20.45 21.87 22.77
N PHE A 235 -19.64 22.66 22.06
CA PHE A 235 -18.25 22.31 21.82
C PHE A 235 -17.39 22.46 23.07
N THR A 236 -16.46 21.53 23.22
CA THR A 236 -15.47 21.45 24.30
C THR A 236 -14.11 21.12 23.71
N HIS A 237 -13.05 21.33 24.49
CA HIS A 237 -11.69 20.92 24.12
C HIS A 237 -11.35 19.54 24.68
N PRO A 238 -10.33 18.85 24.13
CA PRO A 238 -9.83 17.59 24.67
C PRO A 238 -9.51 17.75 26.17
N GLY A 239 -10.23 17.03 27.01
CA GLY A 239 -10.15 17.06 28.47
C GLY A 239 -10.72 15.77 29.06
N LYS A 240 -10.95 15.70 30.38
CA LYS A 240 -11.31 14.46 31.15
C LYS A 240 -12.36 13.50 30.54
N ASN A 241 -13.15 13.93 29.56
CA ASN A 241 -14.13 13.11 28.87
C ASN A 241 -13.54 12.44 27.63
N LYS A 242 -13.39 11.11 27.70
CA LYS A 242 -13.10 10.26 26.54
C LYS A 242 -14.19 10.43 25.48
N TYR A 243 -13.81 10.75 24.25
CA TYR A 243 -14.71 10.93 23.10
C TYR A 243 -14.53 9.82 22.06
N VAL A 244 -15.54 9.67 21.18
CA VAL A 244 -15.45 8.84 19.97
C VAL A 244 -15.10 9.71 18.77
N ALA A 245 -14.13 9.28 17.96
CA ALA A 245 -13.95 9.85 16.62
C ALA A 245 -14.83 9.09 15.61
N ILE A 246 -15.62 9.82 14.82
CA ILE A 246 -16.44 9.24 13.76
C ILE A 246 -15.65 9.24 12.46
N SER A 247 -15.31 8.06 11.98
CA SER A 247 -14.66 7.84 10.70
C SER A 247 -15.72 7.45 9.67
N HIS A 248 -15.95 8.30 8.68
CA HIS A 248 -17.11 8.18 7.77
C HIS A 248 -16.78 8.51 6.33
N VAL A 249 -17.75 8.29 5.44
CA VAL A 249 -17.60 8.52 4.00
C VAL A 249 -18.53 9.66 3.57
N TRP A 250 -17.97 10.82 3.23
CA TRP A 250 -18.78 11.99 2.82
C TRP A 250 -19.73 11.72 1.65
N SER A 251 -19.31 10.89 0.69
CA SER A 251 -20.18 10.53 -0.43
C SER A 251 -21.45 9.82 0.03
N ASP A 252 -21.50 9.22 1.22
CA ASP A 252 -22.71 8.59 1.77
C ASP A 252 -23.75 9.61 2.27
N GLY A 253 -23.49 10.91 2.10
CA GLY A 253 -24.31 12.01 2.61
C GLY A 253 -24.11 12.26 4.10
N THR A 254 -23.00 11.80 4.68
CA THR A 254 -22.67 12.03 6.08
C THR A 254 -21.80 13.27 6.30
N GLY A 255 -21.54 14.06 5.25
CA GLY A 255 -20.88 15.36 5.37
C GLY A 255 -21.83 16.47 5.85
N ALA A 256 -21.36 17.72 5.74
CA ALA A 256 -22.12 18.92 6.05
C ALA A 256 -22.23 19.85 4.83
N GLU A 257 -23.33 20.58 4.73
CA GLU A 257 -23.56 21.62 3.73
C GLU A 257 -23.28 22.97 4.42
N ASN A 258 -22.11 23.57 4.20
CA ASN A 258 -21.70 24.81 4.87
C ASN A 258 -21.88 24.75 6.41
N GLY A 259 -21.38 23.69 7.06
CA GLY A 259 -21.49 23.53 8.51
C GLY A 259 -22.89 23.19 9.03
N VAL A 260 -23.85 22.98 8.12
CA VAL A 260 -25.22 22.57 8.44
C VAL A 260 -25.38 21.06 8.28
N VAL A 261 -25.99 20.42 9.28
CA VAL A 261 -26.29 18.98 9.28
C VAL A 261 -27.73 18.70 9.71
N ASN A 262 -28.24 17.51 9.34
CA ASN A 262 -29.57 17.07 9.78
C ASN A 262 -29.55 16.64 11.26
N LYS A 263 -30.51 17.11 12.08
CA LYS A 263 -30.62 16.75 13.50
C LYS A 263 -30.62 15.25 13.75
N CYS A 264 -31.37 14.49 12.93
CA CYS A 264 -31.42 13.03 13.05
C CYS A 264 -30.08 12.33 12.77
N MET A 265 -29.19 12.95 11.99
CA MET A 265 -27.86 12.41 11.73
C MET A 265 -26.94 12.63 12.93
N LEU A 266 -27.03 13.81 13.55
CA LEU A 266 -26.32 14.09 14.81
C LEU A 266 -26.78 13.14 15.90
N GLU A 267 -28.10 13.02 16.12
CA GLU A 267 -28.68 12.11 17.13
C GLU A 267 -28.22 10.67 16.91
N TYR A 268 -28.19 10.21 15.65
CA TYR A 268 -27.68 8.89 15.30
C TYR A 268 -26.21 8.68 15.71
N PHE A 269 -25.33 9.66 15.47
CA PHE A 269 -23.94 9.56 15.91
C PHE A 269 -23.76 9.74 17.42
N GLN A 270 -24.64 10.49 18.09
CA GLN A 270 -24.67 10.57 19.55
C GLN A 270 -25.03 9.21 20.16
N ASP A 271 -26.03 8.52 19.62
CA ASP A 271 -26.41 7.17 20.06
C ASP A 271 -25.27 6.17 19.89
N ILE A 272 -24.53 6.25 18.78
CA ILE A 272 -23.33 5.45 18.53
C ILE A 272 -22.23 5.75 19.54
N ALA A 273 -21.97 7.02 19.83
CA ALA A 273 -20.97 7.42 20.81
C ALA A 273 -21.33 6.88 22.21
N VAL A 274 -22.61 6.94 22.58
CA VAL A 274 -23.13 6.35 23.83
C VAL A 274 -22.97 4.83 23.84
N ALA A 275 -23.29 4.14 22.75
CA ALA A 275 -23.10 2.69 22.60
C ALA A 275 -21.61 2.28 22.67
N ALA A 276 -20.72 3.15 22.23
CA ALA A 276 -19.27 3.00 22.38
C ALA A 276 -18.75 3.39 23.79
N GLY A 277 -19.62 3.84 24.68
CA GLY A 277 -19.28 4.21 26.06
C GLY A 277 -18.68 5.60 26.22
N CYS A 278 -18.97 6.53 25.30
CA CYS A 278 -18.54 7.93 25.35
C CYS A 278 -19.73 8.88 25.47
N ARG A 279 -19.47 10.07 26.03
CA ARG A 279 -20.43 11.17 26.16
C ARG A 279 -20.06 12.39 25.32
N ALA A 280 -19.10 12.20 24.42
CA ALA A 280 -18.60 13.21 23.53
C ALA A 280 -18.19 12.56 22.21
N LEU A 281 -18.27 13.31 21.11
CA LEU A 281 -17.85 12.83 19.79
C LEU A 281 -17.11 13.91 19.01
N TRP A 282 -16.17 13.46 18.19
CA TRP A 282 -15.52 14.24 17.15
C TRP A 282 -16.02 13.74 15.80
N TRP A 283 -16.56 14.65 15.00
CA TRP A 283 -17.10 14.36 13.68
C TRP A 283 -16.72 15.53 12.78
N ASP A 284 -15.77 15.29 11.88
CA ASP A 284 -15.17 16.29 10.98
C ASP A 284 -16.17 17.27 10.35
N ALA A 285 -17.38 16.82 9.98
CA ALA A 285 -18.42 17.63 9.36
C ALA A 285 -18.92 18.79 10.24
N ILE A 286 -18.84 18.64 11.57
CA ILE A 286 -19.21 19.68 12.54
C ILE A 286 -17.98 20.19 13.32
N SER A 287 -16.92 19.38 13.42
CA SER A 287 -15.72 19.67 14.20
C SER A 287 -14.65 20.42 13.40
N ILE A 288 -14.74 20.47 12.07
CA ILE A 288 -13.85 21.26 11.20
C ILE A 288 -14.63 22.44 10.64
N LEU A 289 -14.22 23.65 11.02
CA LEU A 289 -14.88 24.88 10.61
C LEU A 289 -14.70 25.19 9.12
N ILE A 290 -15.59 26.04 8.61
CA ILE A 290 -15.55 26.53 7.21
C ILE A 290 -14.45 27.58 7.03
N ASP A 291 -14.08 28.29 8.10
CA ASP A 291 -12.99 29.29 8.05
C ASP A 291 -11.71 28.64 7.49
N PRO A 292 -11.12 29.17 6.40
CA PRO A 292 -9.98 28.53 5.75
C PRO A 292 -8.76 28.34 6.65
N THR A 293 -8.52 29.25 7.60
CA THR A 293 -7.36 29.20 8.49
C THR A 293 -7.57 28.15 9.58
N LEU A 294 -8.75 28.15 10.22
CA LEU A 294 -9.10 27.14 11.23
C LEU A 294 -9.25 25.75 10.61
N ARG A 295 -9.73 25.67 9.36
CA ARG A 295 -9.78 24.42 8.58
C ARG A 295 -8.40 23.87 8.30
N SER A 296 -7.49 24.70 7.80
CA SER A 296 -6.08 24.33 7.57
C SER A 296 -5.44 23.81 8.85
N GLU A 297 -5.59 24.52 9.97
CA GLU A 297 -5.06 24.10 11.27
C GLU A 297 -5.68 22.78 11.77
N ALA A 298 -6.99 22.60 11.61
CA ALA A 298 -7.65 21.36 11.99
C ALA A 298 -7.18 20.16 11.13
N ILE A 299 -6.94 20.37 9.82
CA ILE A 299 -6.42 19.33 8.91
C ILE A 299 -4.98 18.95 9.30
N LYS A 300 -4.12 19.93 9.61
CA LYS A 300 -2.74 19.69 10.06
C LYS A 300 -2.68 18.84 11.34
N ASN A 301 -3.72 18.90 12.17
CA ASN A 301 -3.86 18.13 13.40
C ASN A 301 -4.95 17.04 13.29
N MET A 302 -5.32 16.59 12.09
CA MET A 302 -6.41 15.61 11.94
C MET A 302 -6.07 14.28 12.60
N HIS A 303 -4.83 13.82 12.45
CA HIS A 303 -4.33 12.57 13.03
C HIS A 303 -4.42 12.54 14.56
N THR A 304 -4.20 13.68 15.24
CA THR A 304 -4.26 13.73 16.71
C THR A 304 -5.68 13.52 17.23
N ASN A 305 -6.70 13.93 16.47
CA ASN A 305 -8.11 13.72 16.85
C ASN A 305 -8.51 12.25 16.82
N PHE A 306 -7.83 11.43 16.02
CA PHE A 306 -8.08 9.99 15.98
C PHE A 306 -7.20 9.25 16.98
N SER A 307 -5.95 9.68 17.19
CA SER A 307 -5.07 9.08 18.20
C SER A 307 -5.54 9.31 19.63
N ASP A 308 -6.07 10.51 19.92
CA ASP A 308 -6.49 10.90 21.27
C ASP A 308 -7.92 10.42 21.58
N ALA A 309 -8.65 9.94 20.58
CA ALA A 309 -9.99 9.40 20.78
C ALA A 309 -9.91 8.08 21.56
N ARG A 310 -10.92 7.82 22.40
CA ARG A 310 -11.00 6.52 23.10
C ARG A 310 -11.16 5.38 22.11
N CYS A 311 -11.97 5.60 21.09
CA CYS A 311 -12.14 4.69 19.99
C CYS A 311 -12.64 5.44 18.77
N THR A 312 -12.30 4.91 17.60
CA THR A 312 -12.81 5.35 16.32
C THR A 312 -13.96 4.44 15.90
N VAL A 313 -15.08 5.02 15.49
CA VAL A 313 -16.20 4.26 14.93
C VAL A 313 -16.30 4.50 13.44
N VAL A 314 -16.20 3.42 12.67
CA VAL A 314 -16.34 3.39 11.21
C VAL A 314 -17.81 3.32 10.84
N HIS A 315 -18.31 4.37 10.19
CA HIS A 315 -19.62 4.41 9.57
C HIS A 315 -19.50 4.53 8.05
N ASN A 316 -19.94 3.48 7.36
CA ASN A 316 -19.99 3.41 5.91
C ASN A 316 -21.29 2.73 5.49
N GLN A 317 -22.05 3.30 4.56
CA GLN A 317 -23.31 2.72 4.08
C GLN A 317 -23.12 1.30 3.53
N TYR A 318 -21.95 1.00 2.98
CA TYR A 318 -21.61 -0.34 2.52
C TYR A 318 -21.61 -1.37 3.66
N THR A 319 -20.96 -1.08 4.80
CA THR A 319 -20.92 -2.00 5.95
C THR A 319 -22.23 -1.97 6.73
N VAL A 320 -22.85 -0.80 6.88
CA VAL A 320 -24.18 -0.63 7.48
C VAL A 320 -25.25 -1.41 6.71
N GLY A 321 -25.08 -1.61 5.40
CA GLY A 321 -25.96 -2.44 4.57
C GLY A 321 -25.61 -3.94 4.56
N TYR A 322 -24.46 -4.32 5.11
CA TYR A 322 -23.95 -5.68 5.12
C TYR A 322 -24.28 -6.39 6.45
N PRO A 323 -24.93 -7.56 6.44
CA PRO A 323 -25.30 -8.27 7.67
C PRO A 323 -24.08 -8.78 8.43
N TRP A 324 -24.04 -8.57 9.74
CA TRP A 324 -23.05 -9.20 10.62
C TRP A 324 -23.18 -10.74 10.59
N ARG A 325 -22.04 -11.43 10.47
CA ARG A 325 -21.92 -12.90 10.41
C ARG A 325 -20.54 -13.34 10.93
N GLU A 326 -20.49 -14.51 11.55
CA GLU A 326 -19.25 -15.13 12.07
C GLU A 326 -18.52 -15.99 11.02
N ASP A 327 -18.65 -15.67 9.71
CA ASP A 327 -18.07 -16.44 8.60
C ASP A 327 -16.90 -15.71 7.91
N GLY A 328 -16.45 -14.59 8.48
CA GLY A 328 -15.37 -13.76 7.94
C GLY A 328 -15.78 -12.86 6.78
N SER A 329 -17.01 -13.00 6.27
CA SER A 329 -17.51 -12.16 5.18
C SER A 329 -17.62 -10.67 5.52
N PRO A 330 -17.89 -10.26 6.79
CA PRO A 330 -17.82 -8.84 7.18
C PRO A 330 -16.43 -8.21 7.04
N CYS A 331 -15.36 -8.99 7.26
CA CYS A 331 -13.98 -8.52 7.05
C CYS A 331 -13.70 -8.26 5.57
N ILE A 332 -14.14 -9.18 4.70
CA ILE A 332 -14.05 -9.00 3.24
C ILE A 332 -14.87 -7.77 2.81
N ALA A 333 -16.07 -7.60 3.37
CA ALA A 333 -16.94 -6.47 3.07
C ALA A 333 -16.27 -5.15 3.46
N LEU A 334 -15.62 -5.08 4.62
CA LEU A 334 -14.87 -3.90 5.05
C LEU A 334 -13.71 -3.58 4.10
N ALA A 335 -12.92 -4.58 3.70
CA ALA A 335 -11.79 -4.42 2.78
C ALA A 335 -12.23 -3.92 1.39
N LEU A 336 -13.39 -4.37 0.89
CA LEU A 336 -13.98 -3.95 -0.38
C LEU A 336 -14.83 -2.67 -0.27
N SER A 337 -14.90 -2.06 0.91
CA SER A 337 -15.80 -0.95 1.16
C SER A 337 -15.24 0.40 0.65
N PRO A 338 -16.10 1.37 0.28
CA PRO A 338 -15.66 2.71 -0.07
C PRO A 338 -14.75 3.35 0.98
N TRP A 339 -15.05 3.11 2.26
CA TRP A 339 -14.27 3.60 3.38
C TRP A 339 -12.82 3.12 3.33
N PHE A 340 -12.55 1.84 3.11
CA PHE A 340 -11.18 1.32 3.12
C PHE A 340 -10.34 1.79 1.92
N THR A 341 -11.01 2.20 0.83
CA THR A 341 -10.37 2.70 -0.39
C THR A 341 -10.04 4.18 -0.40
N ARG A 342 -10.41 4.95 0.64
CA ARG A 342 -10.12 6.38 0.71
C ARG A 342 -8.78 6.66 1.40
N GLY A 343 -8.11 7.74 0.99
CA GLY A 343 -6.83 8.13 1.57
C GLY A 343 -6.93 8.57 3.03
N TRP A 344 -7.87 9.46 3.35
CA TRP A 344 -8.04 10.01 4.71
C TRP A 344 -8.33 8.93 5.74
N THR A 345 -9.22 7.99 5.43
CA THR A 345 -9.57 6.85 6.30
C THR A 345 -8.39 5.93 6.59
N ALA A 346 -7.35 5.94 5.74
CA ALA A 346 -6.12 5.22 6.00
C ALA A 346 -5.34 5.82 7.18
N LEU A 347 -5.20 7.14 7.19
CA LEU A 347 -4.61 7.88 8.30
C LEU A 347 -5.42 7.66 9.57
N GLU A 348 -6.75 7.79 9.47
CA GLU A 348 -7.67 7.60 10.59
C GLU A 348 -7.50 6.21 11.23
N LEU A 349 -7.43 5.15 10.42
CA LEU A 349 -7.22 3.78 10.91
C LEU A 349 -5.81 3.59 11.49
N LEU A 350 -4.78 4.09 10.82
CA LEU A 350 -3.37 3.92 11.21
C LEU A 350 -3.09 4.49 12.61
N VAL A 351 -3.68 5.64 12.93
CA VAL A 351 -3.39 6.35 14.20
C VAL A 351 -4.38 6.02 15.32
N SER A 352 -5.44 5.27 15.04
CA SER A 352 -6.45 4.90 16.03
C SER A 352 -6.00 3.72 16.89
N GLU A 353 -6.10 3.85 18.23
CA GLU A 353 -5.79 2.75 19.15
C GLU A 353 -6.85 1.64 19.13
N GLN A 354 -8.13 2.02 19.16
CA GLN A 354 -9.27 1.12 19.11
C GLN A 354 -10.22 1.52 17.98
N VAL A 355 -10.63 0.54 17.18
CA VAL A 355 -11.56 0.77 16.06
C VAL A 355 -12.75 -0.18 16.16
N LYS A 356 -13.95 0.38 16.02
CA LYS A 356 -15.19 -0.37 15.91
C LYS A 356 -15.87 -0.08 14.58
N VAL A 357 -16.55 -1.07 14.02
CA VAL A 357 -17.21 -0.96 12.71
C VAL A 357 -18.68 -1.28 12.85
N ILE A 358 -19.51 -0.48 12.19
CA ILE A 358 -20.96 -0.66 12.16
C ILE A 358 -21.35 -1.61 11.04
N PHE A 359 -22.06 -2.68 11.39
CA PHE A 359 -22.70 -3.61 10.47
C PHE A 359 -24.21 -3.64 10.68
N ARG A 360 -24.94 -4.16 9.68
CA ARG A 360 -26.38 -4.43 9.84
C ARG A 360 -26.60 -5.60 10.79
N HIS A 361 -27.59 -5.49 11.68
CA HIS A 361 -28.01 -6.63 12.47
C HIS A 361 -28.55 -7.76 11.55
N PRO A 362 -28.21 -9.03 11.80
CA PRO A 362 -28.50 -10.13 10.87
C PRO A 362 -30.01 -10.37 10.66
N MET A 363 -30.83 -10.06 11.67
CA MET A 363 -32.27 -10.35 11.69
C MET A 363 -33.16 -9.10 11.68
N ASP A 364 -32.58 -7.90 11.80
CA ASP A 364 -33.33 -6.65 11.91
C ASP A 364 -32.62 -5.56 11.11
N GLU A 365 -33.22 -5.14 10.00
CA GLU A 365 -32.59 -4.17 9.10
C GLU A 365 -32.52 -2.75 9.68
N ASN A 366 -33.27 -2.45 10.74
CA ASN A 366 -33.27 -1.14 11.40
C ASN A 366 -32.27 -1.07 12.57
N ARG A 367 -31.64 -2.18 12.92
CA ARG A 367 -30.64 -2.26 13.99
C ARG A 367 -29.25 -2.46 13.42
N TYR A 368 -28.27 -2.02 14.19
CA TYR A 368 -26.87 -2.20 13.86
C TYR A 368 -26.15 -3.04 14.92
N GLU A 369 -25.05 -3.65 14.50
CA GLU A 369 -24.05 -4.31 15.33
C GLU A 369 -22.80 -3.45 15.33
N LEU A 370 -22.23 -3.18 16.51
CA LEU A 370 -21.00 -2.42 16.67
C LEU A 370 -19.87 -3.37 17.09
N LYS A 371 -18.96 -3.66 16.16
CA LYS A 371 -17.99 -4.75 16.28
C LYS A 371 -16.56 -4.26 16.33
N ASP A 372 -15.77 -4.79 17.25
CA ASP A 372 -14.37 -4.43 17.40
C ASP A 372 -13.52 -5.01 16.24
N LEU A 373 -12.70 -4.15 15.64
CA LEU A 373 -11.93 -4.51 14.46
C LEU A 373 -10.93 -5.62 14.73
N LYS A 374 -10.15 -5.51 15.81
CA LYS A 374 -9.04 -6.45 16.06
C LYS A 374 -9.52 -7.78 16.63
N THR A 375 -10.59 -7.76 17.42
CA THR A 375 -11.02 -8.95 18.18
C THR A 375 -12.21 -9.69 17.60
N GLU A 376 -13.09 -9.01 16.86
CA GLU A 376 -14.30 -9.64 16.30
C GLU A 376 -14.27 -9.74 14.77
N ILE A 377 -13.67 -8.78 14.06
CA ILE A 377 -13.74 -8.72 12.58
C ILE A 377 -12.54 -9.42 11.93
N LEU A 378 -11.32 -9.08 12.35
CA LEU A 378 -10.10 -9.63 11.79
C LEU A 378 -9.90 -11.07 12.27
N ALA A 379 -9.46 -11.95 11.37
CA ALA A 379 -9.07 -13.31 11.75
C ALA A 379 -7.92 -13.24 12.77
N SER A 380 -7.94 -14.08 13.80
CA SER A 380 -6.85 -14.14 14.78
C SER A 380 -5.73 -15.10 14.35
N ASN A 381 -6.04 -16.05 13.47
CA ASN A 381 -5.14 -17.07 12.96
C ASN A 381 -5.57 -17.46 11.51
N PRO A 382 -4.72 -18.18 10.76
CA PRO A 382 -5.04 -18.59 9.39
C PRO A 382 -6.07 -19.74 9.30
N VAL A 383 -6.58 -20.26 10.42
CA VAL A 383 -7.63 -21.31 10.46
C VAL A 383 -9.02 -20.68 10.21
N CYS A 384 -9.14 -19.99 9.09
CA CYS A 384 -10.37 -19.39 8.58
C CYS A 384 -10.45 -19.57 7.06
N SER A 385 -11.44 -18.96 6.40
CA SER A 385 -11.45 -18.97 4.92
C SER A 385 -10.27 -18.17 4.38
N ARG A 386 -9.69 -18.60 3.25
CA ARG A 386 -8.56 -17.89 2.62
C ARG A 386 -8.86 -16.41 2.37
N GLY A 387 -10.07 -16.08 1.88
CA GLY A 387 -10.50 -14.70 1.70
C GLY A 387 -10.59 -13.89 2.99
N HIS A 388 -11.01 -14.49 4.11
CA HIS A 388 -11.01 -13.82 5.42
C HIS A 388 -9.57 -13.55 5.89
N TRP A 389 -8.66 -14.51 5.71
CA TRP A 389 -7.24 -14.32 6.03
C TRP A 389 -6.61 -13.21 5.18
N ILE A 390 -6.81 -13.23 3.86
CA ILE A 390 -6.34 -12.19 2.92
C ILE A 390 -6.83 -10.81 3.35
N ALA A 391 -8.15 -10.63 3.51
CA ALA A 391 -8.73 -9.36 3.91
C ALA A 391 -8.20 -8.89 5.27
N SER A 392 -8.05 -9.81 6.22
CA SER A 392 -7.51 -9.49 7.55
C SER A 392 -6.06 -9.04 7.47
N THR A 393 -5.24 -9.68 6.64
CA THR A 393 -3.83 -9.31 6.45
C THR A 393 -3.68 -7.94 5.80
N VAL A 394 -4.49 -7.62 4.79
CA VAL A 394 -4.51 -6.30 4.15
C VAL A 394 -4.89 -5.20 5.16
N ILE A 395 -5.89 -5.43 6.00
CA ILE A 395 -6.34 -4.45 7.01
C ILE A 395 -5.33 -4.34 8.16
N ARG A 396 -4.81 -5.46 8.70
CA ARG A 396 -3.80 -5.48 9.76
C ARG A 396 -2.53 -4.74 9.35
N ARG A 397 -2.13 -4.84 8.08
CA ARG A 397 -1.01 -4.06 7.55
C ARG A 397 -1.19 -2.56 7.76
N LEU A 398 -2.41 -2.04 7.73
CA LEU A 398 -2.63 -0.63 8.04
C LEU A 398 -2.73 -0.36 9.55
N CYS A 399 -3.28 -1.31 10.33
CA CYS A 399 -3.51 -1.11 11.77
C CYS A 399 -2.26 -1.27 12.64
N ASP A 400 -1.37 -2.18 12.26
CA ASP A 400 -0.27 -2.64 13.10
C ASP A 400 1.12 -2.26 12.54
N SER A 401 1.17 -1.70 11.32
CA SER A 401 2.45 -1.27 10.75
C SER A 401 2.89 0.07 11.33
N LYS A 402 4.15 0.14 11.73
CA LYS A 402 4.86 1.40 11.81
C LYS A 402 5.27 1.81 10.41
N VAL A 403 5.11 3.09 10.09
CA VAL A 403 5.61 3.65 8.84
C VAL A 403 7.07 3.99 9.05
N GLU A 404 7.95 3.11 8.57
CA GLU A 404 9.40 3.21 8.76
C GLU A 404 10.12 3.65 7.48
N SER A 405 9.42 3.63 6.34
CA SER A 405 10.01 3.92 5.03
C SER A 405 9.04 4.61 4.08
N LEU A 406 9.61 5.26 3.06
CA LEU A 406 8.84 5.81 1.94
C LEU A 406 8.04 4.73 1.21
N SER A 407 8.57 3.52 1.09
CA SER A 407 7.88 2.38 0.48
C SER A 407 6.60 2.01 1.24
N ASP A 408 6.58 2.16 2.56
CA ASP A 408 5.37 1.92 3.37
C ASP A 408 4.29 2.96 3.05
N VAL A 409 4.67 4.24 2.98
CA VAL A 409 3.77 5.34 2.60
C VAL A 409 3.18 5.11 1.21
N LEU A 410 4.02 4.76 0.23
CA LEU A 410 3.60 4.49 -1.14
C LEU A 410 2.68 3.27 -1.23
N HIS A 411 2.96 2.23 -0.46
CA HIS A 411 2.11 1.04 -0.43
C HIS A 411 0.74 1.33 0.18
N ILE A 412 0.70 2.10 1.28
CA ILE A 412 -0.55 2.54 1.90
C ILE A 412 -1.34 3.40 0.91
N LEU A 413 -0.74 4.43 0.33
CA LEU A 413 -1.49 5.35 -0.53
C LEU A 413 -1.78 4.78 -1.92
N GLY A 414 -0.98 3.83 -2.40
CA GLY A 414 -1.07 3.26 -3.74
C GLY A 414 -2.36 2.50 -4.04
N THR A 415 -3.05 2.00 -3.00
CA THR A 415 -4.32 1.27 -3.05
C THR A 415 -5.53 2.18 -2.74
N ARG A 416 -5.31 3.50 -2.66
CA ARG A 416 -6.29 4.44 -2.10
C ARG A 416 -6.46 5.70 -2.94
N SER A 417 -7.69 6.20 -2.97
CA SER A 417 -8.13 7.36 -3.74
C SER A 417 -8.47 8.54 -2.84
N THR A 418 -8.37 9.75 -3.39
CA THR A 418 -8.82 11.00 -2.76
C THR A 418 -9.62 11.81 -3.79
N SER A 419 -10.58 12.61 -3.34
CA SER A 419 -11.30 13.54 -4.24
C SER A 419 -10.37 14.63 -4.77
N TRP A 420 -9.35 15.01 -3.98
CA TRP A 420 -8.36 16.03 -4.35
C TRP A 420 -6.96 15.41 -4.42
N PRO A 421 -6.21 15.58 -5.52
CA PRO A 421 -4.85 15.03 -5.64
C PRO A 421 -3.90 15.51 -4.54
N ARG A 422 -4.03 16.77 -4.09
CA ARG A 422 -3.23 17.36 -3.01
C ARG A 422 -3.33 16.59 -1.69
N ASP A 423 -4.50 16.02 -1.40
CA ASP A 423 -4.74 15.34 -0.14
C ASP A 423 -3.82 14.13 0.02
N ARG A 424 -3.43 13.44 -1.06
CA ARG A 424 -2.53 12.28 -0.96
C ARG A 424 -1.19 12.67 -0.35
N LEU A 425 -0.65 13.83 -0.70
CA LEU A 425 0.62 14.33 -0.16
C LEU A 425 0.44 14.84 1.27
N THR A 426 -0.67 15.52 1.57
CA THR A 426 -1.01 15.90 2.95
C THR A 426 -1.09 14.67 3.85
N ILE A 427 -1.79 13.61 3.41
CA ILE A 427 -1.89 12.35 4.14
C ILE A 427 -0.51 11.70 4.28
N ALA A 428 0.30 11.65 3.21
CA ALA A 428 1.66 11.12 3.26
C ALA A 428 2.52 11.82 4.33
N SER A 429 2.45 13.14 4.37
CA SER A 429 3.13 13.98 5.36
C SER A 429 2.68 13.63 6.78
N LEU A 430 1.37 13.62 7.04
CA LEU A 430 0.81 13.35 8.37
C LEU A 430 1.10 11.91 8.84
N ILE A 431 0.98 10.92 7.96
CA ILE A 431 1.32 9.50 8.25
C ILE A 431 2.79 9.37 8.66
N SER A 432 3.66 10.22 8.12
CA SER A 432 5.10 10.23 8.42
C SER A 432 5.45 11.14 9.61
N GLY A 433 4.46 11.72 10.29
CA GLY A 433 4.69 12.64 11.41
C GLY A 433 5.21 14.03 11.00
N LEU A 434 5.16 14.37 9.71
CA LEU A 434 5.49 15.69 9.20
C LEU A 434 4.25 16.60 9.22
N LYS A 435 4.49 17.92 9.27
CA LYS A 435 3.42 18.93 9.24
C LYS A 435 3.44 19.63 7.88
N PRO A 436 2.46 19.37 7.01
CA PRO A 436 2.42 20.02 5.70
C PRO A 436 2.05 21.50 5.83
N ASP A 437 2.68 22.37 5.06
CA ASP A 437 2.19 23.74 4.89
C ASP A 437 1.30 23.84 3.65
N ASP A 438 0.00 23.90 3.89
CA ASP A 438 -1.00 23.81 2.84
C ASP A 438 -1.21 25.13 2.06
N LYS A 439 -0.48 26.19 2.42
CA LYS A 439 -0.52 27.51 1.79
C LYS A 439 0.59 27.73 0.75
N ASP A 440 1.58 26.86 0.70
CA ASP A 440 2.71 27.01 -0.22
C ASP A 440 2.32 26.59 -1.65
N PRO A 441 2.51 27.44 -2.68
CA PRO A 441 2.31 27.06 -4.08
C PRO A 441 3.18 25.86 -4.53
N GLU A 442 4.35 25.67 -3.92
CA GLU A 442 5.32 24.61 -4.20
C GLU A 442 5.19 23.41 -3.24
N MET A 443 4.13 23.38 -2.42
CA MET A 443 3.88 22.36 -1.39
C MET A 443 4.13 20.92 -1.87
N GLN A 444 3.78 20.58 -3.12
CA GLN A 444 3.94 19.21 -3.60
C GLN A 444 5.42 18.78 -3.67
N ALA A 445 6.27 19.65 -4.20
CA ALA A 445 7.70 19.40 -4.28
C ALA A 445 8.32 19.42 -2.89
N ILE A 446 7.96 20.41 -2.06
CA ILE A 446 8.46 20.54 -0.69
C ILE A 446 8.12 19.29 0.15
N ILE A 447 6.85 18.87 0.20
CA ILE A 447 6.45 17.67 0.95
C ILE A 447 7.17 16.42 0.42
N THR A 448 7.34 16.29 -0.89
CA THR A 448 8.04 15.14 -1.48
C THR A 448 9.50 15.09 -1.03
N GLN A 449 10.19 16.24 -1.08
CA GLN A 449 11.57 16.38 -0.63
C GLN A 449 11.70 16.13 0.87
N ASP A 450 10.81 16.70 1.68
CA ASP A 450 10.78 16.52 3.14
C ASP A 450 10.58 15.07 3.51
N LEU A 451 9.67 14.34 2.85
CA LEU A 451 9.46 12.91 3.07
C LEU A 451 10.72 12.09 2.76
N ILE A 452 11.34 12.37 1.61
CA ILE A 452 12.55 11.68 1.15
C ILE A 452 13.71 11.91 2.12
N ILE A 453 13.92 13.15 2.57
CA ILE A 453 14.92 13.50 3.58
C ILE A 453 14.58 12.86 4.92
N HIS A 454 13.32 12.92 5.36
CA HIS A 454 12.87 12.42 6.66
C HIS A 454 13.17 10.92 6.84
N PHE A 455 12.89 10.10 5.84
CA PHE A 455 13.21 8.67 5.90
C PHE A 455 14.69 8.38 5.68
N GLY A 456 15.43 9.27 5.00
CA GLY A 456 16.88 9.17 4.79
C GLY A 456 17.32 7.98 3.92
N LYS A 457 16.38 7.16 3.45
CA LYS A 457 16.63 5.99 2.60
C LYS A 457 15.47 5.74 1.65
N VAL A 458 15.78 5.26 0.46
CA VAL A 458 14.78 4.84 -0.53
C VAL A 458 15.13 3.47 -1.11
N ASP A 459 14.10 2.70 -1.42
CA ASP A 459 14.23 1.46 -2.17
C ASP A 459 14.75 1.80 -3.59
N PRO A 460 15.76 1.11 -4.13
CA PRO A 460 16.26 1.39 -5.47
C PRO A 460 15.21 1.31 -6.58
N LYS A 461 14.12 0.58 -6.37
CA LYS A 461 12.95 0.56 -7.27
C LYS A 461 12.36 1.94 -7.48
N PHE A 462 12.50 2.84 -6.50
CA PHE A 462 12.05 4.22 -6.57
C PHE A 462 12.69 5.03 -7.71
N LEU A 463 13.89 4.64 -8.15
CA LEU A 463 14.55 5.26 -9.30
C LEU A 463 14.01 4.75 -10.65
N LEU A 464 13.36 3.59 -10.67
CA LEU A 464 12.91 2.90 -11.89
C LEU A 464 11.43 3.18 -12.15
N HIS A 465 11.07 4.45 -12.03
CA HIS A 465 9.68 4.89 -11.93
C HIS A 465 9.10 5.32 -13.28
N GLY A 466 9.95 5.58 -14.29
CA GLY A 466 9.55 5.86 -15.67
C GLY A 466 8.72 7.14 -15.85
N GLY A 467 8.55 7.94 -14.80
CA GLY A 467 7.84 9.21 -14.83
C GLY A 467 8.79 10.40 -14.95
N PRO A 468 8.27 11.63 -15.10
CA PRO A 468 9.08 12.83 -15.01
C PRO A 468 9.77 12.97 -13.65
N THR A 469 11.04 13.38 -13.65
CA THR A 469 11.76 13.77 -12.43
C THR A 469 11.62 15.26 -12.13
N GLU A 470 11.85 15.63 -10.86
CA GLU A 470 12.16 17.00 -10.45
C GLU A 470 13.28 17.55 -11.35
N GLY A 471 13.17 18.82 -11.75
CA GLY A 471 13.94 19.40 -12.86
C GLY A 471 15.47 19.34 -12.71
N GLN A 472 16.09 20.46 -12.33
CA GLN A 472 17.54 20.56 -12.12
C GLN A 472 17.85 20.62 -10.62
N GLY A 473 19.03 20.15 -10.23
CA GLY A 473 19.55 20.28 -8.86
C GLY A 473 19.61 18.96 -8.09
N VAL A 474 19.68 19.07 -6.77
CA VAL A 474 19.96 17.96 -5.84
C VAL A 474 18.94 16.84 -5.84
N PHE A 475 17.72 17.13 -6.26
CA PHE A 475 16.62 16.18 -6.40
C PHE A 475 16.36 15.74 -7.85
N SER A 476 17.27 15.96 -8.81
CA SER A 476 17.05 15.63 -10.24
C SER A 476 16.74 14.15 -10.53
N TRP A 477 17.02 13.27 -9.56
CA TRP A 477 16.72 11.84 -9.55
C TRP A 477 15.32 11.50 -9.00
N CYS A 478 14.69 12.42 -8.28
CA CYS A 478 13.41 12.21 -7.60
C CYS A 478 12.25 12.35 -8.59
N PRO A 479 11.20 11.50 -8.53
CA PRO A 479 9.96 11.72 -9.26
C PRO A 479 9.34 13.08 -8.91
N SER A 480 8.79 13.78 -9.91
CA SER A 480 8.10 15.07 -9.69
C SER A 480 6.79 14.94 -8.88
N THR A 481 6.26 13.73 -8.76
CA THR A 481 5.08 13.45 -7.94
C THR A 481 5.22 12.10 -7.25
N LEU A 482 5.31 12.11 -5.92
CA LEU A 482 5.55 10.92 -5.12
C LEU A 482 4.49 9.82 -5.31
N VAL A 483 3.20 10.18 -5.36
CA VAL A 483 2.09 9.20 -5.25
C VAL A 483 1.51 8.74 -6.60
N ILE A 484 1.92 9.38 -7.69
CA ILE A 484 1.50 9.04 -9.07
C ILE A 484 2.69 8.49 -9.85
N GLY A 485 3.88 9.10 -9.67
CA GLY A 485 5.07 8.77 -10.42
C GLY A 485 5.89 7.60 -9.88
N ALA A 486 5.68 7.13 -8.64
CA ALA A 486 6.58 6.18 -7.98
C ALA A 486 6.13 4.71 -7.98
N LYS A 487 5.20 4.29 -8.85
CA LYS A 487 4.93 2.84 -9.02
C LYS A 487 6.03 2.26 -9.92
N PRO A 488 6.98 1.47 -9.38
CA PRO A 488 8.01 0.87 -10.20
C PRO A 488 7.37 -0.10 -11.21
N ASN A 489 7.57 0.15 -12.51
CA ASN A 489 7.27 -0.84 -13.55
C ASN A 489 8.46 -1.81 -13.66
N ILE A 490 8.70 -2.58 -12.60
CA ILE A 490 9.80 -3.54 -12.53
C ILE A 490 9.23 -4.95 -12.59
N PRO A 491 9.86 -5.88 -13.33
CA PRO A 491 9.46 -7.28 -13.35
C PRO A 491 9.33 -7.88 -11.94
N SER A 492 8.33 -8.73 -11.77
CA SER A 492 8.14 -9.56 -10.57
C SER A 492 9.43 -10.35 -10.30
N GLY A 493 10.12 -10.05 -9.19
CA GLY A 493 11.37 -10.72 -8.81
C GLY A 493 12.58 -9.82 -8.62
N PHE A 494 12.54 -8.53 -8.97
CA PHE A 494 13.63 -7.62 -8.62
C PHE A 494 13.69 -7.42 -7.10
N THR A 495 14.75 -7.95 -6.49
CA THR A 495 15.07 -7.79 -5.08
C THR A 495 16.38 -7.01 -4.95
N PRO A 496 16.31 -5.71 -4.63
CA PRO A 496 17.53 -4.92 -4.45
C PRO A 496 18.37 -5.50 -3.30
N SER A 497 19.68 -5.53 -3.51
CA SER A 497 20.66 -5.99 -2.53
C SER A 497 20.77 -5.05 -1.33
N GLU A 498 20.71 -3.74 -1.58
CA GLU A 498 20.84 -2.69 -0.56
C GLU A 498 19.89 -1.50 -0.81
N TRP A 499 19.58 -0.77 0.27
CA TRP A 499 18.84 0.48 0.21
C TRP A 499 19.75 1.65 -0.19
N LEU A 500 19.20 2.63 -0.92
CA LEU A 500 19.93 3.85 -1.27
C LEU A 500 19.81 4.85 -0.12
N SER A 501 20.91 5.52 0.22
CA SER A 501 20.98 6.52 1.27
C SER A 501 20.73 7.92 0.73
N VAL A 502 19.80 8.65 1.34
CA VAL A 502 19.48 10.05 1.03
C VAL A 502 20.19 10.93 2.04
N HIS A 503 20.89 11.96 1.56
CA HIS A 503 21.57 12.94 2.40
C HIS A 503 20.65 14.13 2.69
N SER A 504 20.98 14.89 3.74
CA SER A 504 20.21 16.10 4.13
C SER A 504 20.21 17.20 3.07
N ASP A 505 21.13 17.14 2.11
CA ASP A 505 21.19 18.05 0.96
C ASP A 505 20.34 17.58 -0.23
N GLY A 506 19.59 16.48 -0.10
CA GLY A 506 18.75 15.90 -1.14
C GLY A 506 19.47 14.96 -2.12
N THR A 507 20.79 14.87 -2.05
CA THR A 507 21.55 13.96 -2.91
C THR A 507 21.36 12.50 -2.48
N LEU A 508 21.46 11.58 -3.43
CA LEU A 508 21.30 10.14 -3.19
C LEU A 508 22.63 9.43 -3.36
N THR A 509 22.92 8.41 -2.55
CA THR A 509 24.09 7.53 -2.71
C THR A 509 23.69 6.06 -2.62
N GLY A 510 24.30 5.23 -3.47
CA GLY A 510 24.22 3.78 -3.31
C GLY A 510 25.29 3.05 -4.11
N GLN A 511 25.23 1.71 -4.05
CA GLN A 511 26.02 0.84 -4.90
C GLN A 511 25.24 0.52 -6.18
N PHE A 512 25.93 0.63 -7.31
CA PHE A 512 25.36 0.38 -8.61
C PHE A 512 26.31 -0.47 -9.45
N ILE A 513 25.73 -1.30 -10.29
CA ILE A 513 26.43 -1.90 -11.42
C ILE A 513 26.51 -0.83 -12.49
N THR A 514 27.67 -0.63 -13.09
CA THR A 514 27.91 0.49 -14.02
C THR A 514 28.51 0.01 -15.34
N ARG A 515 28.21 0.74 -16.43
CA ARG A 515 28.77 0.53 -17.76
C ARG A 515 28.84 1.84 -18.53
N VAL A 516 30.00 2.15 -19.11
CA VAL A 516 30.16 3.29 -20.02
C VAL A 516 29.50 2.98 -21.37
N LEU A 517 28.89 3.98 -22.01
CA LEU A 517 28.27 3.80 -23.33
C LEU A 517 29.34 3.61 -24.42
N GLU A 518 29.00 2.82 -25.43
CA GLU A 518 29.71 2.69 -26.69
C GLU A 518 28.89 3.33 -27.82
N SER A 519 29.52 3.63 -28.96
CA SER A 519 28.84 4.24 -30.10
C SER A 519 27.66 3.40 -30.62
N GLN A 520 27.70 2.08 -30.46
CA GLN A 520 26.62 1.16 -30.85
C GLN A 520 25.40 1.25 -29.93
N ASP A 521 25.56 1.75 -28.71
CA ASP A 521 24.46 1.83 -27.73
C ASP A 521 23.43 2.89 -28.11
N ILE A 522 23.86 3.95 -28.79
CA ILE A 522 23.00 5.09 -29.16
C ILE A 522 21.78 4.63 -29.97
N GLU A 523 21.96 3.63 -30.84
CA GLU A 523 20.90 3.07 -31.68
C GLU A 523 20.10 1.95 -30.99
N ARG A 524 20.63 1.38 -29.89
CA ARG A 524 20.04 0.25 -29.17
C ARG A 524 19.26 0.65 -27.93
N LEU A 525 19.60 1.78 -27.31
CA LEU A 525 18.95 2.28 -26.11
C LEU A 525 17.57 2.84 -26.44
N MET A 526 16.57 2.35 -25.74
CA MET A 526 15.19 2.83 -25.85
C MET A 526 14.76 3.50 -24.55
N PRO A 527 14.18 4.71 -24.60
CA PRO A 527 13.62 5.37 -23.42
C PRO A 527 12.59 4.49 -22.73
N PHE A 528 12.71 4.35 -21.41
CA PHE A 528 11.71 3.72 -20.56
C PHE A 528 10.97 4.81 -19.78
N THR A 529 9.92 5.36 -20.39
CA THR A 529 9.17 6.47 -19.81
C THR A 529 7.69 6.41 -20.20
N THR A 530 6.82 6.90 -19.33
CA THR A 530 5.39 7.05 -19.59
C THR A 530 5.05 8.43 -20.17
N HIS A 531 6.02 9.34 -20.30
CA HIS A 531 5.78 10.72 -20.71
C HIS A 531 6.76 11.19 -21.82
N PRO A 532 6.32 11.93 -22.85
CA PRO A 532 7.20 12.37 -23.95
C PRO A 532 8.40 13.25 -23.52
N SER A 533 8.25 14.01 -22.42
CA SER A 533 9.39 14.78 -21.86
C SER A 533 10.56 13.88 -21.53
N GLY A 534 10.26 12.62 -21.22
CA GLY A 534 11.27 11.68 -20.85
C GLY A 534 12.12 11.23 -22.02
N SER A 535 11.45 10.78 -23.08
CA SER A 535 12.11 10.39 -24.33
C SER A 535 12.97 11.51 -24.89
N TRP A 536 12.50 12.76 -24.77
CA TRP A 536 13.28 13.94 -25.14
C TRP A 536 14.54 14.10 -24.30
N LYS A 537 14.46 13.97 -22.97
CA LYS A 537 15.62 14.03 -22.06
C LYS A 537 16.66 12.96 -22.41
N VAL A 538 16.24 11.72 -22.69
CA VAL A 538 17.14 10.64 -23.14
C VAL A 538 17.86 11.02 -24.42
N GLN A 539 17.11 11.45 -25.44
CA GLN A 539 17.68 11.82 -26.73
C GLN A 539 18.67 12.98 -26.59
N CYS A 540 18.36 13.98 -25.77
CA CYS A 540 19.29 15.07 -25.46
C CYS A 540 20.56 14.58 -24.76
N ALA A 541 20.46 13.60 -23.86
CA ALA A 541 21.63 13.02 -23.20
C ALA A 541 22.48 12.20 -24.18
N LEU A 542 21.85 11.38 -25.02
CA LEU A 542 22.52 10.57 -26.04
C LEU A 542 23.22 11.39 -27.13
N ASN A 543 22.78 12.63 -27.38
CA ASN A 543 23.54 13.56 -28.24
C ASN A 543 24.94 13.88 -27.69
N ASN A 544 25.16 13.69 -26.38
CA ASN A 544 26.45 13.81 -25.71
C ASN A 544 26.82 12.49 -25.00
N TRP A 545 26.56 11.35 -25.64
CA TRP A 545 26.70 10.01 -25.04
C TRP A 545 28.09 9.74 -24.44
N GLN A 546 29.16 10.40 -24.92
CA GLN A 546 30.51 10.26 -24.37
C GLN A 546 30.61 10.73 -22.92
N GLN A 547 29.66 11.55 -22.45
CA GLN A 547 29.55 12.01 -21.05
C GLN A 547 28.54 11.19 -20.26
N CYS A 548 27.94 10.16 -20.84
CA CYS A 548 26.92 9.35 -20.21
C CYS A 548 27.47 7.99 -19.77
N MET A 549 26.81 7.42 -18.76
CA MET A 549 26.95 6.02 -18.40
C MET A 549 25.58 5.41 -18.06
N LEU A 550 25.52 4.08 -18.08
CA LEU A 550 24.38 3.32 -17.59
C LEU A 550 24.70 2.82 -16.18
N ILE A 551 23.74 2.95 -15.29
CA ILE A 551 23.81 2.37 -13.94
C ILE A 551 22.58 1.50 -13.68
N TRP A 552 22.77 0.40 -12.96
CA TRP A 552 21.70 -0.48 -12.48
C TRP A 552 21.81 -0.60 -10.97
N PRO A 553 20.69 -0.49 -10.24
CA PRO A 553 20.73 -0.85 -8.84
C PRO A 553 21.01 -2.36 -8.71
N GLU A 554 21.88 -2.69 -7.77
CA GLU A 554 22.33 -4.06 -7.57
C GLU A 554 21.18 -4.94 -7.03
N ALA A 555 20.96 -6.10 -7.65
CA ALA A 555 19.89 -7.03 -7.29
C ALA A 555 20.40 -8.46 -7.07
N ASN A 556 19.75 -9.20 -6.16
CA ASN A 556 20.13 -10.56 -5.79
C ASN A 556 19.82 -11.59 -6.87
N ASP A 557 18.72 -11.39 -7.63
CA ASP A 557 18.21 -12.35 -8.61
C ASP A 557 18.73 -12.09 -10.05
N GLY A 558 19.78 -11.27 -10.20
CA GLY A 558 20.38 -10.89 -11.48
C GLY A 558 19.67 -9.73 -12.20
N LEU A 559 20.28 -9.22 -13.29
CA LEU A 559 19.82 -8.00 -13.99
C LEU A 559 18.89 -8.24 -15.19
N ILE A 560 18.51 -9.49 -15.49
CA ILE A 560 17.79 -9.81 -16.73
C ILE A 560 16.42 -9.09 -16.75
N GLY A 561 16.22 -8.21 -17.72
CA GLY A 561 14.97 -7.45 -17.89
C GLY A 561 14.81 -6.22 -16.99
N THR A 562 15.84 -5.83 -16.22
CA THR A 562 15.78 -4.63 -15.37
C THR A 562 16.16 -3.37 -16.17
N PRO A 563 15.38 -2.28 -16.12
CA PRO A 563 15.74 -1.02 -16.74
C PRO A 563 17.06 -0.47 -16.19
N ALA A 564 17.87 0.11 -17.07
CA ALA A 564 19.03 0.89 -16.67
C ALA A 564 18.61 2.34 -16.36
N ILE A 565 19.45 3.04 -15.63
CA ILE A 565 19.35 4.49 -15.45
C ILE A 565 20.48 5.10 -16.29
N LEU A 566 20.12 5.84 -17.33
CA LEU A 566 21.05 6.71 -18.03
C LEU A 566 21.38 7.91 -17.14
N VAL A 567 22.67 8.21 -16.97
CA VAL A 567 23.14 9.32 -16.15
C VAL A 567 24.29 10.06 -16.84
N THR A 568 24.45 11.34 -16.55
CA THR A 568 25.54 12.17 -17.07
C THR A 568 26.63 12.29 -16.01
N VAL A 569 27.86 11.92 -16.35
CA VAL A 569 29.01 11.98 -15.45
C VAL A 569 29.54 13.41 -15.39
N LEU A 570 29.60 14.02 -14.19
CA LEU A 570 30.12 15.38 -14.02
C LEU A 570 31.55 15.44 -13.48
N GLY A 571 32.02 14.38 -12.79
CA GLY A 571 33.36 14.34 -12.20
C GLY A 571 33.57 13.18 -11.23
N LEU A 572 34.65 13.21 -10.44
CA LEU A 572 34.93 12.27 -9.35
C LEU A 572 35.05 12.99 -8.00
N ASP A 573 34.45 12.43 -6.94
CA ASP A 573 34.64 12.80 -5.54
C ASP A 573 35.50 11.77 -4.81
N ILE A 574 36.02 12.12 -3.64
CA ILE A 574 36.53 11.15 -2.68
C ILE A 574 35.70 11.29 -1.42
N LEU A 575 35.03 10.22 -0.98
CA LEU A 575 34.34 10.24 0.29
C LEU A 575 35.19 9.65 1.40
N THR A 576 35.38 10.44 2.44
CA THR A 576 35.95 10.00 3.70
C THR A 576 34.85 9.36 4.53
N ILE A 577 34.88 8.05 4.68
CA ILE A 577 33.97 7.30 5.56
C ILE A 577 34.63 7.23 6.92
N ASP A 578 34.12 7.97 7.90
CA ASP A 578 34.58 7.88 9.27
C ASP A 578 33.91 6.69 9.98
N THR A 579 34.68 5.64 10.25
CA THR A 579 34.19 4.43 10.93
C THR A 579 34.35 4.48 12.45
N GLY A 580 34.65 5.67 13.02
CA GLY A 580 34.81 5.88 14.45
C GLY A 580 36.17 5.44 15.01
N ASN A 581 36.90 4.56 14.31
CA ASN A 581 38.29 4.17 14.65
C ASN A 581 39.30 4.42 13.51
N LYS A 582 38.85 4.56 12.25
CA LYS A 582 39.67 4.96 11.08
C LYS A 582 38.79 5.65 10.03
N SER A 583 39.34 6.66 9.35
CA SER A 583 38.77 7.25 8.14
C SER A 583 39.17 6.43 6.91
N VAL A 584 38.22 5.78 6.24
CA VAL A 584 38.47 5.06 4.98
C VAL A 584 38.09 5.97 3.82
N LEU A 585 39.04 6.26 2.91
CA LEU A 585 38.77 6.99 1.68
C LEU A 585 38.23 6.00 0.65
N ARG A 586 37.01 6.23 0.13
CA ARG A 586 36.52 5.54 -1.07
C ARG A 586 36.25 6.55 -2.17
N PRO A 587 36.83 6.38 -3.37
CA PRO A 587 36.53 7.24 -4.51
C PRO A 587 35.08 7.01 -4.97
N ARG A 588 34.35 8.10 -5.26
CA ARG A 588 32.98 8.07 -5.80
C ARG A 588 32.92 8.79 -7.13
N ALA A 589 32.15 8.27 -8.08
CA ALA A 589 31.82 9.03 -9.29
C ALA A 589 30.65 9.99 -9.03
N PHE A 590 30.76 11.23 -9.49
CA PHE A 590 29.69 12.21 -9.48
C PHE A 590 28.85 12.09 -10.75
N LEU A 591 27.56 11.86 -10.56
CA LEU A 591 26.61 11.79 -11.67
C LEU A 591 25.53 12.86 -11.47
N ASP A 592 25.38 13.76 -12.44
CA ASP A 592 24.14 14.50 -12.59
C ASP A 592 23.09 13.55 -13.14
N CYS A 593 21.99 13.45 -12.42
CA CYS A 593 20.92 12.55 -12.80
C CYS A 593 20.07 13.25 -13.86
N ARG A 594 20.28 12.89 -15.12
CA ARG A 594 19.26 13.01 -16.17
C ARG A 594 18.81 11.62 -16.54
N MET A 595 17.80 11.13 -15.81
CA MET A 595 17.18 9.82 -16.02
C MET A 595 16.64 9.68 -17.45
N GLU A 596 16.79 8.49 -18.05
CA GLU A 596 15.76 7.66 -18.73
C GLU A 596 16.41 6.69 -19.77
N GLY A 597 16.08 5.39 -19.77
CA GLY A 597 16.43 4.45 -20.87
C GLY A 597 16.87 3.02 -20.52
N LEU A 598 16.24 2.01 -21.14
CA LEU A 598 16.45 0.55 -21.04
C LEU A 598 17.67 0.03 -21.84
N CYS A 599 18.38 -0.97 -21.30
CA CYS A 599 19.26 -1.86 -22.07
C CYS A 599 19.27 -3.28 -21.47
N TYR A 600 19.27 -4.32 -22.32
CA TYR A 600 19.45 -5.73 -21.92
C TYR A 600 20.97 -6.10 -21.90
N GLY A 601 21.40 -7.03 -21.00
CA GLY A 601 22.82 -7.39 -20.70
C GLY A 601 23.65 -7.91 -21.89
N GLN A 602 24.99 -8.04 -21.88
CA GLN A 602 25.96 -8.58 -20.89
C GLN A 602 27.43 -8.14 -21.21
N GLN A 603 28.38 -8.48 -20.30
CA GLN A 603 29.87 -8.36 -20.29
C GLN A 603 30.47 -6.98 -19.94
N GLY A 604 31.36 -6.96 -18.92
CA GLY A 604 32.20 -5.81 -18.54
C GLY A 604 31.67 -4.87 -17.46
N SER A 605 30.66 -5.27 -16.68
CA SER A 605 30.03 -4.41 -15.69
C SER A 605 30.71 -4.46 -14.31
N GLU A 606 31.10 -3.32 -13.75
CA GLU A 606 31.75 -3.22 -12.43
C GLU A 606 30.89 -2.45 -11.43
N ARG A 607 31.12 -2.70 -10.14
CA ARG A 607 30.36 -2.09 -9.03
C ARG A 607 30.98 -0.76 -8.63
N ALA A 608 30.20 0.31 -8.71
CA ALA A 608 30.65 1.64 -8.29
C ALA A 608 29.71 2.25 -7.24
N CYS A 609 30.29 3.00 -6.31
CA CYS A 609 29.53 3.86 -5.42
C CYS A 609 29.21 5.17 -6.13
N VAL A 610 27.92 5.39 -6.38
CA VAL A 610 27.42 6.53 -7.16
C VAL A 610 26.72 7.52 -6.25
N ARG A 611 26.92 8.81 -6.49
CA ARG A 611 26.14 9.90 -5.89
C ARG A 611 25.34 10.66 -6.95
N LEU A 612 24.02 10.68 -6.82
CA LEU A 612 23.09 11.38 -7.73
C LEU A 612 22.70 12.76 -7.19
N GLY A 613 22.52 13.73 -8.10
CA GLY A 613 21.96 15.07 -7.84
C GLY A 613 22.96 16.16 -7.43
N LYS A 614 24.21 15.82 -7.11
CA LYS A 614 25.19 16.82 -6.66
C LYS A 614 25.57 17.79 -7.80
N LYS A 615 25.31 19.08 -7.62
CA LYS A 615 25.80 20.13 -8.52
C LYS A 615 27.31 20.31 -8.32
N ILE A 616 28.06 20.38 -9.42
CA ILE A 616 29.49 20.73 -9.41
C ILE A 616 29.63 22.11 -10.06
N ASP A 617 30.33 23.03 -9.39
CA ASP A 617 30.51 24.40 -9.88
C ASP A 617 31.35 24.47 -11.16
N ASN A 618 32.13 23.42 -11.46
CA ASN A 618 32.89 23.23 -12.70
C ASN A 618 32.81 21.77 -13.16
N PRO A 619 31.85 21.39 -14.02
CA PRO A 619 31.77 20.04 -14.55
C PRO A 619 33.02 19.71 -15.37
N SER A 620 33.52 18.49 -15.23
CA SER A 620 34.68 18.03 -15.99
C SER A 620 34.36 18.00 -17.48
N ALA A 621 35.28 18.47 -18.32
CA ALA A 621 35.19 18.32 -19.77
C ALA A 621 35.60 16.90 -20.25
N GLN A 622 36.06 16.05 -19.34
CA GLN A 622 36.50 14.69 -19.65
C GLN A 622 35.32 13.78 -20.03
N SER A 623 35.60 12.74 -20.81
CA SER A 623 34.57 11.75 -21.13
C SER A 623 34.23 10.91 -19.90
N ALA A 624 33.03 10.32 -19.89
CA ALA A 624 32.62 9.33 -18.90
C ALA A 624 33.61 8.17 -18.82
N LYS A 625 34.20 7.76 -19.96
CA LYS A 625 35.24 6.74 -20.01
C LYS A 625 36.50 7.16 -19.27
N ASP A 626 37.01 8.36 -19.54
CA ASP A 626 38.23 8.86 -18.88
C ASP A 626 38.04 8.98 -17.36
N LEU A 627 36.86 9.42 -16.93
CA LEU A 627 36.51 9.51 -15.50
C LEU A 627 36.34 8.12 -14.88
N TYR A 628 35.76 7.18 -15.61
CA TYR A 628 35.62 5.78 -15.19
C TYR A 628 36.99 5.10 -15.00
N ASP A 629 37.88 5.25 -15.97
CA ASP A 629 39.24 4.68 -15.92
C ASP A 629 40.04 5.29 -14.76
N GLN A 630 39.92 6.61 -14.52
CA GLN A 630 40.51 7.28 -13.35
C GLN A 630 39.95 6.77 -12.03
N TRP A 631 38.65 6.51 -11.96
CA TRP A 631 38.00 5.97 -10.76
C TRP A 631 38.51 4.56 -10.46
N GLN A 632 38.58 3.69 -11.48
CA GLN A 632 39.13 2.34 -11.35
C GLN A 632 40.57 2.35 -10.83
N GLN A 633 41.41 3.23 -11.38
CA GLN A 633 42.78 3.38 -10.92
C GLN A 633 42.84 3.76 -9.43
N ARG A 634 42.02 4.75 -9.01
CA ARG A 634 41.99 5.22 -7.61
C ARG A 634 41.43 4.17 -6.65
N ASP A 635 40.45 3.39 -7.05
CA ASP A 635 39.88 2.33 -6.19
C ASP A 635 40.91 1.22 -5.95
N MET A 636 41.65 0.84 -7.00
CA MET A 636 42.79 -0.06 -6.89
C MET A 636 43.85 0.49 -5.93
N ASP A 637 44.24 1.76 -6.08
CA ASP A 637 45.22 2.41 -5.21
C ASP A 637 44.76 2.42 -3.73
N CYS A 638 43.48 2.71 -3.46
CA CYS A 638 42.92 2.68 -2.09
C CYS A 638 42.91 1.27 -1.47
N ILE A 639 42.67 0.23 -2.27
CA ILE A 639 42.72 -1.17 -1.81
C ILE A 639 44.15 -1.56 -1.42
N TYR A 640 45.17 -1.07 -2.14
CA TYR A 640 46.57 -1.30 -1.79
C TYR A 640 46.95 -0.58 -0.49
N ASP A 641 46.58 0.68 -0.32
CA ASP A 641 46.86 1.47 0.90
C ASP A 641 46.19 0.91 2.16
N MET A 642 45.07 0.17 2.05
CA MET A 642 44.41 -0.49 3.18
C MET A 642 45.06 -1.83 3.59
N ARG A 643 45.90 -2.42 2.73
CA ARG A 643 46.58 -3.69 2.98
C ARG A 643 47.95 -3.52 3.64
N GLU A 644 48.55 -2.33 3.52
CA GLU A 644 49.69 -1.88 4.35
C GLU A 644 49.21 -1.39 5.73
#